data_AF-A0A173UGK8-F1
#
_entry.id   AF-A0A173UGK8-F1
#
_cell.length_a   1.000
_cell.length_b   1.000
_cell.length_c   1.000
_cell.angle_alpha   90.00
_cell.angle_beta   90.00
_cell.angle_gamma   90.00
#
_symmetry.space_group_name_H-M   'P 1'
#
loop_
_entity.id
_entity.type
_entity.pdbx_description
1 polymer ?
#
loop_
_entity_poly.entity_id
_entity_poly.type
_entity_poly.pdbx_seq_one_letter_code
_entity_poly.pdbx_strand_id
1 'polypeptide(L)'
;MGNSNIGTLILYKQHYRDNYNNEASLPENQLFSTFGYYDGFKIIQEESNNTLKANCSVIEALYKETHKPINDLTGKYSMQIVGLFKINKRDNINKFISAYNSSVFAVVGFIQLNESCRYQRRDSFNKKVSRFKVNTTLKMKIMGTFDNADCVVLAYSNTLAELNTIINQISLMDEVEYIHSILGISQSYLNTCDEKKQFLLEWNKLDCKLNEVISEFTIKIACKNKIAAIKKLDEILTNKEREIGFRAGYKINECKCFDSNGQHSIELVFDNVPITLILLFMMPHSVLSHDNEAFGTVIYNIESSCKFNNISLVPPKLEQDEQQDEQQDEQADSIPLKLMKKIKTTFQSVEDPMVMSIYNSVNTVVQFGIFKMTDDIFYMVYPVIYNFLEQYKNVINQDDIYEEQIEEANNNMLKLVECINSVIQHSVHTDQMFLMIPGYSGSSYGLSTKLCLFYQSLSYSVSKLLEEQGHRYDILLSPEAKVKPVTREYRMGKKEHAIIVKFGQKMLFKSEFMIILVHELSHYIGESLRMRDKRTSDCIEIIAFLLTDVLFSDIGYILDYKESNSSINNVVEQYKKRVFYNIKNRMHRNIETAYNNSTQIYASDLESMLSNEAYKILCLQEFDANYGNVFYSSDKWLEEFDKKDGHDTTYTINLLRTYCDIKDNIEEKQTYALFDDLGDKMVSQLLSVYKEIFSDVSAYAILGFNFEQYHKAFNVSEDKNLDMEQYRISPVQTIREYVMHEIMQSKVQFNDEAIQPDDVNIVYGMFSYDFVKSKLLEYGRECYRQIMAVLKEDDNKRKIKREIRESYALLSGGSIIDLYCKVLGNIECYKKEIDKNLS
;
A
#
# COMPACT_ATOMS: atom_id res chain seq x y z
N MET A 1 4.79 -6.85 -27.42
CA MET A 1 4.30 -5.99 -26.32
C MET A 1 4.66 -4.54 -26.65
N GLY A 2 3.65 -3.70 -26.87
CA GLY A 2 3.81 -2.39 -27.53
C GLY A 2 4.36 -1.30 -26.61
N ASN A 3 5.20 -0.43 -27.17
CA ASN A 3 5.79 0.76 -26.56
C ASN A 3 4.81 1.53 -25.67
N SER A 4 4.94 1.37 -24.35
CA SER A 4 4.31 2.25 -23.37
C SER A 4 5.08 3.57 -23.38
N ASN A 5 4.51 4.59 -24.03
CA ASN A 5 4.99 5.97 -23.87
C ASN A 5 4.54 6.44 -22.48
N ILE A 6 5.32 6.05 -21.47
CA ILE A 6 5.26 6.56 -20.10
C ILE A 6 5.84 7.98 -20.13
N GLY A 7 5.19 8.89 -19.42
CA GLY A 7 5.67 10.24 -19.19
C GLY A 7 5.61 10.57 -17.71
N THR A 8 6.41 11.54 -17.30
CA THR A 8 6.48 12.01 -15.92
C THR A 8 6.13 13.49 -15.93
N LEU A 9 5.00 13.85 -15.32
CA LEU A 9 4.68 15.23 -15.04
C LEU A 9 5.28 15.62 -13.68
N ILE A 10 6.03 16.71 -13.66
CA ILE A 10 6.65 17.25 -12.46
C ILE A 10 6.13 18.64 -12.23
N LEU A 11 5.68 18.89 -11.00
CA LEU A 11 5.14 20.16 -10.55
C LEU A 11 6.02 20.69 -9.44
N TYR A 12 6.54 21.91 -9.61
CA TYR A 12 7.44 22.58 -8.69
C TYR A 12 6.63 23.51 -7.79
N LYS A 13 6.72 23.31 -6.48
CA LYS A 13 5.89 24.02 -5.49
C LYS A 13 6.58 25.25 -4.94
N GLN A 14 5.77 26.27 -4.64
CA GLN A 14 6.17 27.46 -3.91
C GLN A 14 6.57 27.16 -2.46
N HIS A 15 7.55 27.93 -1.97
CA HIS A 15 7.98 27.94 -0.56
C HIS A 15 7.89 29.38 -0.01
N TYR A 16 7.46 29.55 1.24
CA TYR A 16 7.51 30.84 1.96
C TYR A 16 8.88 31.12 2.59
N ARG A 17 9.89 31.49 1.81
CA ARG A 17 11.27 31.64 2.34
C ARG A 17 11.58 33.07 2.75
N ASP A 18 12.38 33.18 3.80
CA ASP A 18 13.00 34.44 4.23
C ASP A 18 14.21 34.84 3.37
N ASN A 19 14.73 33.96 2.50
CA ASN A 19 15.81 34.31 1.58
C ASN A 19 15.80 33.39 0.34
N TYR A 20 15.82 34.00 -0.84
CA TYR A 20 16.02 33.35 -2.13
C TYR A 20 17.39 33.81 -2.66
N ASN A 21 18.44 33.03 -2.44
CA ASN A 21 19.78 33.34 -2.97
C ASN A 21 19.91 32.85 -4.42
N ASN A 22 20.84 33.42 -5.20
CA ASN A 22 21.06 33.08 -6.63
C ASN A 22 21.35 31.60 -6.89
N GLU A 23 21.75 30.83 -5.87
CA GLU A 23 21.94 29.39 -6.00
C GLU A 23 20.62 28.59 -5.89
N ALA A 24 19.50 29.21 -5.50
CA ALA A 24 18.20 28.58 -5.25
C ALA A 24 17.26 28.56 -6.47
N SER A 25 17.79 28.65 -7.69
CA SER A 25 16.99 28.58 -8.91
C SER A 25 16.41 27.19 -9.15
N LEU A 26 15.20 27.15 -9.68
CA LEU A 26 14.63 25.93 -10.27
C LEU A 26 15.53 25.49 -11.45
N PRO A 27 15.48 24.22 -11.87
CA PRO A 27 16.16 23.82 -13.10
C PRO A 27 15.72 24.74 -14.25
N GLU A 28 16.52 24.98 -15.29
CA GLU A 28 16.12 25.88 -16.39
C GLU A 28 15.75 25.14 -17.68
N ASN A 29 16.23 23.91 -17.84
CA ASN A 29 16.06 23.14 -19.07
C ASN A 29 14.60 22.67 -19.26
N GLN A 30 13.93 23.20 -20.29
CA GLN A 30 12.62 22.78 -20.81
C GLN A 30 11.47 22.80 -19.78
N LEU A 31 11.33 23.92 -19.07
CA LEU A 31 10.27 24.16 -18.08
C LEU A 31 9.21 25.16 -18.53
N PHE A 32 8.04 25.05 -17.92
CA PHE A 32 7.01 26.08 -17.94
C PHE A 32 6.90 26.73 -16.58
N SER A 33 7.02 28.05 -16.53
CA SER A 33 6.73 28.85 -15.34
C SER A 33 5.25 29.12 -15.28
N THR A 34 4.65 29.06 -14.09
CA THR A 34 3.20 28.96 -13.95
C THR A 34 2.57 30.14 -13.24
N PHE A 35 1.25 30.27 -13.39
CA PHE A 35 0.44 31.14 -12.55
C PHE A 35 -0.05 30.39 -11.32
N GLY A 36 -0.28 31.12 -10.24
CA GLY A 36 -0.87 30.59 -9.01
C GLY A 36 0.14 29.94 -8.09
N TYR A 37 -0.21 28.75 -7.60
CA TYR A 37 0.41 28.07 -6.46
C TYR A 37 1.72 27.34 -6.77
N TYR A 38 1.97 27.05 -8.04
CA TYR A 38 3.16 26.38 -8.52
C TYR A 38 4.13 27.40 -9.10
N ASP A 39 5.42 27.12 -8.99
CA ASP A 39 6.45 27.92 -9.66
C ASP A 39 6.64 27.48 -11.10
N GLY A 40 6.43 26.20 -11.36
CA GLY A 40 6.47 25.68 -12.71
C GLY A 40 6.07 24.23 -12.82
N PHE A 41 6.03 23.75 -14.05
CA PHE A 41 5.92 22.33 -14.35
C PHE A 41 6.79 21.93 -15.54
N LYS A 42 7.13 20.65 -15.62
CA LYS A 42 7.71 20.04 -16.83
C LYS A 42 7.16 18.65 -17.07
N ILE A 43 7.26 18.21 -18.32
CA ILE A 43 6.92 16.85 -18.73
C ILE A 43 8.18 16.20 -19.26
N ILE A 44 8.67 15.20 -18.53
CA ILE A 44 9.77 14.36 -18.98
C ILE A 44 9.18 13.18 -19.71
N GLN A 45 9.75 12.89 -20.88
CA GLN A 45 9.56 11.60 -21.53
C GLN A 45 10.92 10.90 -21.58
N GLU A 46 10.98 9.67 -21.10
CA GLU A 46 12.16 8.83 -21.27
C GLU A 46 12.18 8.22 -22.67
N GLU A 47 13.33 8.30 -23.34
CA GLU A 47 13.60 7.49 -24.52
C GLU A 47 13.55 6.04 -24.08
N SER A 48 12.69 5.24 -24.69
CA SER A 48 12.43 3.86 -24.28
C SER A 48 13.73 3.06 -24.19
N ASN A 49 14.29 2.95 -22.99
CA ASN A 49 15.40 2.06 -22.73
C ASN A 49 14.88 0.63 -22.88
N ASN A 50 15.20 0.00 -24.01
CA ASN A 50 14.82 -1.38 -24.32
C ASN A 50 15.32 -2.38 -23.25
N THR A 51 16.24 -1.96 -22.37
CA THR A 51 16.79 -2.73 -21.25
C THR A 51 15.81 -2.94 -20.09
N LEU A 52 14.89 -2.03 -19.79
CA LEU A 52 13.91 -2.22 -18.70
C LEU A 52 12.84 -3.26 -19.05
N LYS A 53 12.51 -3.42 -20.34
CA LYS A 53 11.44 -4.31 -20.81
C LYS A 53 11.72 -5.80 -20.61
N ALA A 54 12.96 -6.20 -20.38
CA ALA A 54 13.30 -7.62 -20.28
C ALA A 54 12.83 -8.24 -18.94
N ASN A 55 12.78 -7.47 -17.84
CA ASN A 55 12.69 -8.04 -16.50
C ASN A 55 11.61 -7.45 -15.55
N CYS A 56 10.81 -6.45 -15.96
CA CYS A 56 9.78 -5.86 -15.09
C CYS A 56 8.44 -5.61 -15.80
N SER A 57 7.34 -5.61 -15.02
CA SER A 57 6.00 -5.28 -15.53
C SER A 57 5.87 -3.81 -15.96
N VAL A 58 4.83 -3.47 -16.73
CA VAL A 58 4.61 -2.09 -17.22
C VAL A 58 4.34 -1.12 -16.07
N ILE A 59 3.69 -1.58 -15.00
CA ILE A 59 3.39 -0.77 -13.82
C ILE A 59 4.64 -0.55 -12.95
N GLU A 60 5.54 -1.54 -12.86
CA GLU A 60 6.85 -1.36 -12.23
C GLU A 60 7.72 -0.38 -13.02
N ALA A 61 7.68 -0.47 -14.35
CA ALA A 61 8.36 0.48 -15.21
C ALA A 61 7.81 1.89 -15.00
N LEU A 62 6.48 2.07 -14.91
CA LEU A 62 5.88 3.36 -14.58
C LEU A 62 6.46 3.95 -13.31
N TYR A 63 6.51 3.18 -12.22
CA TYR A 63 7.08 3.64 -10.95
C TYR A 63 8.56 4.03 -11.06
N LYS A 64 9.39 3.13 -11.62
CA LYS A 64 10.83 3.36 -11.74
C LYS A 64 11.13 4.61 -12.56
N GLU A 65 10.42 4.80 -13.67
CA GLU A 65 10.66 5.91 -14.58
C GLU A 65 10.14 7.24 -14.01
N THR A 66 9.01 7.24 -13.32
CA THR A 66 8.44 8.48 -12.79
C THR A 66 9.22 9.02 -11.61
N HIS A 67 9.88 8.16 -10.83
CA HIS A 67 10.57 8.57 -9.60
C HIS A 67 12.06 8.92 -9.79
N LYS A 68 12.65 8.68 -10.97
CA LYS A 68 14.03 9.13 -11.30
C LYS A 68 14.33 10.59 -10.93
N PRO A 69 13.43 11.57 -11.17
CA PRO A 69 13.70 12.98 -10.90
C PRO A 69 13.92 13.31 -9.42
N ILE A 70 13.55 12.42 -8.49
CA ILE A 70 13.82 12.60 -7.05
C ILE A 70 15.33 12.70 -6.79
N ASN A 71 16.16 12.05 -7.60
CA ASN A 71 17.62 12.11 -7.48
C ASN A 71 18.20 13.50 -7.76
N ASP A 72 17.43 14.38 -8.43
CA ASP A 72 17.85 15.74 -8.77
C ASP A 72 17.46 16.77 -7.69
N LEU A 73 16.85 16.33 -6.58
CA LEU A 73 16.44 17.19 -5.48
C LEU A 73 17.64 17.74 -4.69
N THR A 74 17.68 19.06 -4.52
CA THR A 74 18.76 19.78 -3.83
C THR A 74 18.32 20.39 -2.50
N GLY A 75 17.08 20.13 -2.04
CA GLY A 75 16.47 20.79 -0.89
C GLY A 75 16.00 22.24 -1.15
N LYS A 76 16.21 22.76 -2.37
CA LYS A 76 15.86 24.12 -2.79
C LYS A 76 14.47 24.27 -3.40
N TYR A 77 13.74 23.18 -3.57
CA TYR A 77 12.34 23.18 -3.98
C TYR A 77 11.76 21.82 -3.61
N SER A 78 10.43 21.73 -3.58
CA SER A 78 9.74 20.45 -3.52
C SER A 78 9.06 20.20 -4.84
N MET A 79 8.97 18.93 -5.21
CA MET A 79 8.34 18.50 -6.44
C MET A 79 7.26 17.48 -6.13
N GLN A 80 6.19 17.56 -6.90
CA GLN A 80 5.20 16.52 -7.01
C GLN A 80 5.33 15.83 -8.35
N ILE A 81 5.32 14.50 -8.30
CA ILE A 81 5.56 13.63 -9.45
C ILE A 81 4.25 12.89 -9.75
N VAL A 82 3.78 13.02 -10.99
CA VAL A 82 2.55 12.36 -11.47
C VAL A 82 2.92 11.46 -12.64
N GLY A 83 2.60 10.17 -12.50
CA GLY A 83 2.87 9.17 -13.53
C GLY A 83 1.83 9.20 -14.64
N LEU A 84 2.26 9.47 -15.88
CA LEU A 84 1.40 9.57 -17.04
C LEU A 84 1.61 8.41 -18.01
N PHE A 85 0.52 7.93 -18.58
CA PHE A 85 0.58 6.94 -19.65
C PHE A 85 -0.45 7.19 -20.75
N LYS A 86 -0.14 6.67 -21.93
CA LYS A 86 -1.00 6.76 -23.12
C LYS A 86 -2.31 5.98 -22.92
N ILE A 87 -3.44 6.64 -23.18
CA ILE A 87 -4.76 5.97 -23.24
C ILE A 87 -5.07 5.46 -24.65
N ASN A 88 -4.74 6.21 -25.72
CA ASN A 88 -5.10 5.83 -27.09
C ASN A 88 -3.93 5.19 -27.85
N LYS A 89 -4.04 3.90 -28.22
CA LYS A 89 -2.98 3.14 -28.92
C LYS A 89 -2.45 3.82 -30.19
N ARG A 90 -3.26 4.62 -30.91
CA ARG A 90 -2.89 5.25 -32.19
C ARG A 90 -2.11 6.57 -32.08
N ASP A 91 -1.99 7.15 -30.88
CA ASP A 91 -1.43 8.50 -30.74
C ASP A 91 0.11 8.54 -30.86
N ASN A 92 0.67 9.45 -31.67
CA ASN A 92 2.11 9.71 -31.64
C ASN A 92 2.44 10.70 -30.51
N ILE A 93 2.63 10.18 -29.30
CA ILE A 93 2.91 11.00 -28.11
C ILE A 93 4.31 11.64 -28.18
N ASN A 94 5.31 10.98 -28.77
CA ASN A 94 6.69 11.52 -28.80
C ASN A 94 6.74 12.85 -29.54
N LYS A 95 6.13 12.89 -30.71
CA LYS A 95 6.03 14.13 -31.49
C LYS A 95 5.21 15.19 -30.75
N PHE A 96 4.18 14.77 -30.00
CA PHE A 96 3.36 15.69 -29.22
C PHE A 96 4.14 16.29 -28.04
N ILE A 97 4.81 15.48 -27.20
CA ILE A 97 5.56 15.97 -26.03
C ILE A 97 6.73 16.85 -26.46
N SER A 98 7.46 16.48 -27.52
CA SER A 98 8.53 17.32 -28.06
C SER A 98 8.00 18.70 -28.52
N ALA A 99 6.85 18.73 -29.20
CA ALA A 99 6.21 19.98 -29.61
C ALA A 99 5.60 20.74 -28.42
N TYR A 100 5.06 20.03 -27.43
CA TYR A 100 4.54 20.58 -26.19
C TYR A 100 5.67 21.30 -25.44
N ASN A 101 6.80 20.64 -25.17
CA ASN A 101 7.95 21.23 -24.47
C ASN A 101 8.63 22.37 -25.24
N SER A 102 8.41 22.44 -26.56
CA SER A 102 8.92 23.52 -27.42
C SER A 102 7.92 24.67 -27.63
N SER A 103 6.71 24.57 -27.09
CA SER A 103 5.67 25.58 -27.21
C SER A 103 5.92 26.78 -26.29
N VAL A 104 5.33 27.93 -26.61
CA VAL A 104 5.41 29.13 -25.75
C VAL A 104 4.45 29.01 -24.58
N PHE A 105 3.22 28.59 -24.83
CA PHE A 105 2.18 28.45 -23.82
C PHE A 105 1.67 27.02 -23.76
N ALA A 106 1.52 26.53 -22.54
CA ALA A 106 1.03 25.18 -22.27
C ALA A 106 0.08 25.15 -21.07
N VAL A 107 -0.74 24.11 -20.99
CA VAL A 107 -1.66 23.88 -19.89
C VAL A 107 -1.72 22.39 -19.54
N VAL A 108 -1.77 22.13 -18.24
CA VAL A 108 -2.07 20.82 -17.67
C VAL A 108 -3.43 20.90 -16.99
N GLY A 109 -4.37 20.01 -17.34
CA GLY A 109 -5.69 19.92 -16.73
C GLY A 109 -5.93 18.57 -16.07
N PHE A 110 -6.17 18.53 -14.76
CA PHE A 110 -6.55 17.33 -14.01
C PHE A 110 -8.07 17.23 -13.97
N ILE A 111 -8.61 16.14 -14.51
CA ILE A 111 -10.06 15.97 -14.69
C ILE A 111 -10.59 14.90 -13.76
N GLN A 112 -11.72 15.19 -13.10
CA GLN A 112 -12.61 14.20 -12.49
C GLN A 112 -13.83 14.00 -13.38
N LEU A 113 -14.10 12.75 -13.73
CA LEU A 113 -15.27 12.40 -14.55
C LEU A 113 -16.45 12.05 -13.65
N ASN A 114 -17.66 12.24 -14.16
CA ASN A 114 -18.86 11.71 -13.51
C ASN A 114 -18.86 10.17 -13.54
N GLU A 115 -19.54 9.55 -12.59
CA GLU A 115 -19.55 8.08 -12.43
C GLU A 115 -19.92 7.35 -13.73
N SER A 116 -20.92 7.84 -14.46
CA SER A 116 -21.37 7.23 -15.72
C SER A 116 -20.29 7.18 -16.82
N CYS A 117 -19.29 8.08 -16.75
CA CYS A 117 -18.23 8.21 -17.74
C CYS A 117 -16.88 7.63 -17.30
N ARG A 118 -16.69 7.34 -16.01
CA ARG A 118 -15.45 6.73 -15.48
C ARG A 118 -15.15 5.37 -16.12
N TYR A 119 -16.16 4.52 -16.32
CA TYR A 119 -15.98 3.13 -16.77
C TYR A 119 -16.39 2.85 -18.23
N GLN A 120 -17.59 3.26 -18.68
CA GLN A 120 -18.18 2.73 -19.92
C GLN A 120 -17.94 3.58 -21.19
N ARG A 121 -17.55 4.85 -21.03
CA ARG A 121 -17.59 5.85 -22.12
C ARG A 121 -16.32 6.68 -22.29
N ARG A 122 -15.17 6.28 -21.74
CA ARG A 122 -13.91 7.05 -21.88
C ARG A 122 -13.46 7.23 -23.32
N ASP A 123 -13.60 6.22 -24.17
CA ASP A 123 -13.33 6.38 -25.60
C ASP A 123 -14.30 7.38 -26.26
N SER A 124 -15.54 7.46 -25.77
CA SER A 124 -16.51 8.47 -26.18
C SER A 124 -16.12 9.86 -25.66
N PHE A 125 -15.69 9.99 -24.40
CA PHE A 125 -15.17 11.22 -23.83
C PHE A 125 -13.95 11.73 -24.61
N ASN A 126 -12.95 10.88 -24.83
CA ASN A 126 -11.77 11.19 -25.64
C ASN A 126 -12.17 11.62 -27.07
N LYS A 127 -13.16 10.97 -27.68
CA LYS A 127 -13.73 11.36 -28.98
C LYS A 127 -14.45 12.70 -28.92
N LYS A 128 -15.17 13.03 -27.83
CA LYS A 128 -15.84 14.32 -27.64
C LYS A 128 -14.81 15.44 -27.46
N VAL A 129 -13.84 15.25 -26.57
CA VAL A 129 -12.78 16.23 -26.33
C VAL A 129 -11.92 16.47 -27.57
N SER A 130 -11.60 15.42 -28.33
CA SER A 130 -10.87 15.56 -29.60
C SER A 130 -11.67 16.22 -30.74
N ARG A 131 -13.00 16.39 -30.58
CA ARG A 131 -13.83 17.16 -31.52
C ARG A 131 -13.82 18.66 -31.25
N PHE A 132 -13.33 19.11 -30.10
CA PHE A 132 -13.07 20.54 -29.88
C PHE A 132 -11.98 20.99 -30.88
N LYS A 133 -12.42 21.42 -32.06
CA LYS A 133 -11.58 22.03 -33.07
C LYS A 133 -11.44 23.50 -32.71
N VAL A 134 -10.24 23.89 -32.30
CA VAL A 134 -9.88 25.31 -32.15
C VAL A 134 -8.64 25.53 -33.00
N ASN A 135 -8.80 26.19 -34.15
CA ASN A 135 -7.73 26.64 -35.06
C ASN A 135 -6.64 25.59 -35.40
N THR A 136 -5.59 26.01 -36.12
CA THR A 136 -4.47 25.13 -36.51
C THR A 136 -3.39 25.00 -35.44
N THR A 137 -3.30 25.96 -34.50
CA THR A 137 -2.24 26.14 -33.49
C THR A 137 -2.43 25.31 -32.23
N LEU A 138 -3.67 25.16 -31.74
CA LEU A 138 -3.95 24.35 -30.54
C LEU A 138 -3.73 22.87 -30.82
N LYS A 139 -2.99 22.21 -29.93
CA LYS A 139 -2.87 20.75 -29.88
C LYS A 139 -3.09 20.26 -28.47
N MET A 140 -3.76 19.12 -28.35
CA MET A 140 -4.13 18.55 -27.07
C MET A 140 -4.04 17.02 -27.07
N LYS A 141 -3.72 16.44 -25.91
CA LYS A 141 -3.74 15.01 -25.63
C LYS A 141 -4.27 14.71 -24.24
N ILE A 142 -4.90 13.55 -24.12
CA ILE A 142 -5.41 13.02 -22.84
C ILE A 142 -4.55 11.83 -22.45
N MET A 143 -4.04 11.85 -21.24
CA MET A 143 -3.21 10.82 -20.62
C MET A 143 -3.89 10.23 -19.39
N GLY A 144 -3.59 8.97 -19.10
CA GLY A 144 -4.05 8.29 -17.90
C GLY A 144 -3.05 8.50 -16.76
N THR A 145 -3.57 8.45 -15.54
CA THR A 145 -2.80 8.43 -14.30
C THR A 145 -3.48 7.50 -13.29
N PHE A 146 -2.71 6.96 -12.34
CA PHE A 146 -3.22 6.23 -11.18
C PHE A 146 -3.27 7.10 -9.89
N ASP A 147 -2.98 8.40 -10.00
CA ASP A 147 -3.26 9.39 -8.94
C ASP A 147 -4.77 9.72 -8.89
N ASN A 148 -5.22 10.62 -8.01
CA ASN A 148 -6.66 10.90 -7.82
C ASN A 148 -7.40 11.31 -9.10
N ALA A 149 -6.76 12.06 -9.99
CA ALA A 149 -7.40 12.50 -11.22
C ALA A 149 -7.80 11.31 -12.12
N ASP A 150 -8.98 11.39 -12.73
CA ASP A 150 -9.45 10.40 -13.70
C ASP A 150 -8.73 10.44 -15.02
N CYS A 151 -8.19 11.59 -15.41
CA CYS A 151 -7.25 11.72 -16.51
C CYS A 151 -6.55 13.07 -16.45
N VAL A 152 -5.48 13.21 -17.23
CA VAL A 152 -4.73 14.45 -17.37
C VAL A 152 -4.79 14.90 -18.82
N VAL A 153 -5.19 16.15 -19.03
CA VAL A 153 -5.19 16.83 -20.32
C VAL A 153 -3.91 17.66 -20.42
N LEU A 154 -3.18 17.45 -21.50
CA LEU A 154 -2.05 18.27 -21.90
C LEU A 154 -2.45 19.04 -23.14
N ALA A 155 -2.38 20.37 -23.12
CA ALA A 155 -2.58 21.18 -24.31
C ALA A 155 -1.53 22.27 -24.44
N TYR A 156 -1.20 22.62 -25.67
CA TYR A 156 -0.30 23.72 -25.97
C TYR A 156 -0.81 24.54 -27.15
N SER A 157 -0.49 25.83 -27.15
CA SER A 157 -0.82 26.77 -28.23
C SER A 157 0.20 27.93 -28.25
N ASN A 158 0.04 28.80 -29.24
CA ASN A 158 0.75 30.08 -29.33
C ASN A 158 -0.08 31.25 -28.78
N THR A 159 -1.26 30.96 -28.22
CA THR A 159 -2.17 31.93 -27.60
C THR A 159 -2.63 31.41 -26.25
N LEU A 160 -2.76 32.30 -25.26
CA LEU A 160 -3.18 31.92 -23.91
C LEU A 160 -4.72 31.80 -23.86
N ALA A 161 -5.44 32.65 -24.61
CA ALA A 161 -6.89 32.62 -24.73
C ALA A 161 -7.43 31.31 -25.31
N GLU A 162 -6.76 30.70 -26.30
CA GLU A 162 -7.20 29.40 -26.83
C GLU A 162 -7.08 28.30 -25.76
N LEU A 163 -6.01 28.31 -24.96
CA LEU A 163 -5.82 27.37 -23.86
C LEU A 163 -6.90 27.53 -22.77
N ASN A 164 -7.21 28.77 -22.38
CA ASN A 164 -8.30 29.02 -21.45
C ASN A 164 -9.67 28.61 -22.03
N THR A 165 -9.91 28.89 -23.31
CA THR A 165 -11.17 28.53 -23.98
C THR A 165 -11.38 27.03 -24.00
N ILE A 166 -10.36 26.23 -24.32
CA ILE A 166 -10.51 24.78 -24.36
C ILE A 166 -10.72 24.19 -22.96
N ILE A 167 -10.03 24.69 -21.94
CA ILE A 167 -10.23 24.24 -20.56
C ILE A 167 -11.66 24.54 -20.09
N ASN A 168 -12.19 25.73 -20.39
CA ASN A 168 -13.58 26.07 -20.07
C ASN A 168 -14.60 25.24 -20.87
N GLN A 169 -14.30 24.90 -22.13
CA GLN A 169 -15.17 24.00 -22.89
C GLN A 169 -15.21 22.59 -22.30
N ILE A 170 -14.07 22.10 -21.80
CA ILE A 170 -14.00 20.82 -21.12
C ILE A 170 -14.72 20.86 -19.77
N SER A 171 -14.57 21.95 -18.99
CA SER A 171 -15.22 22.09 -17.68
C SER A 171 -16.75 22.12 -17.76
N LEU A 172 -17.31 22.58 -18.89
CA LEU A 172 -18.75 22.66 -19.14
C LEU A 172 -19.34 21.36 -19.71
N MET A 173 -18.55 20.30 -19.90
CA MET A 173 -19.07 19.01 -20.36
C MET A 173 -19.83 18.30 -19.24
N ASP A 174 -21.01 17.74 -19.53
CA ASP A 174 -21.80 16.95 -18.58
C ASP A 174 -20.99 15.78 -17.97
N GLU A 175 -19.98 15.28 -18.70
CA GLU A 175 -19.08 14.23 -18.26
C GLU A 175 -18.07 14.64 -17.19
N VAL A 176 -17.80 15.93 -17.03
CA VAL A 176 -16.76 16.46 -16.15
C VAL A 176 -17.40 16.98 -14.88
N GLU A 177 -17.05 16.37 -13.74
CA GLU A 177 -17.48 16.88 -12.42
C GLU A 177 -16.63 18.06 -11.97
N TYR A 178 -15.33 18.00 -12.26
CA TYR A 178 -14.38 19.03 -11.86
C TYR A 178 -13.12 18.99 -12.73
N ILE A 179 -12.52 20.16 -12.94
CA ILE A 179 -11.20 20.30 -13.57
C ILE A 179 -10.34 21.29 -12.80
N HIS A 180 -9.09 20.90 -12.52
CA HIS A 180 -8.05 21.80 -12.03
C HIS A 180 -7.03 22.03 -13.15
N SER A 181 -6.77 23.29 -13.52
CA SER A 181 -5.85 23.61 -14.62
C SER A 181 -4.69 24.48 -14.19
N ILE A 182 -3.49 24.15 -14.67
CA ILE A 182 -2.26 24.91 -14.46
C ILE A 182 -1.76 25.40 -15.82
N LEU A 183 -1.81 26.72 -16.00
CA LEU A 183 -1.31 27.41 -17.18
C LEU A 183 0.17 27.75 -16.99
N GLY A 184 0.97 27.57 -18.04
CA GLY A 184 2.41 27.79 -18.01
C GLY A 184 2.95 28.48 -19.26
N ILE A 185 4.01 29.25 -19.06
CA ILE A 185 4.79 29.96 -20.09
C ILE A 185 6.19 29.36 -20.13
N SER A 186 6.72 29.08 -21.32
CA SER A 186 8.05 28.49 -21.49
C SER A 186 9.15 29.36 -20.86
N GLN A 187 9.89 28.81 -19.89
CA GLN A 187 11.01 29.50 -19.27
C GLN A 187 12.13 29.78 -20.29
N SER A 188 12.34 28.88 -21.25
CA SER A 188 13.34 29.08 -22.32
C SER A 188 13.00 30.27 -23.23
N TYR A 189 11.71 30.49 -23.50
CA TYR A 189 11.25 31.68 -24.22
C TYR A 189 11.51 32.94 -23.39
N LEU A 190 11.18 32.92 -22.09
CA LEU A 190 11.39 34.06 -21.19
C LEU A 190 12.88 34.43 -21.08
N ASN A 191 13.76 33.43 -20.89
CA ASN A 191 15.21 33.61 -20.84
C ASN A 191 15.74 34.22 -22.14
N THR A 192 15.30 33.70 -23.29
CA THR A 192 15.78 34.23 -24.59
C THR A 192 15.30 35.67 -24.83
N CYS A 193 14.08 36.01 -24.39
CA CYS A 193 13.60 37.39 -24.43
C CYS A 193 14.46 38.30 -23.54
N ASP A 194 14.89 37.81 -22.37
CA ASP A 194 15.72 38.56 -21.45
C ASP A 194 17.15 38.76 -21.98
N GLU A 195 17.77 37.71 -22.49
CA GLU A 195 19.10 37.76 -23.10
C GLU A 195 19.14 38.73 -24.29
N LYS A 196 18.11 38.69 -25.14
CA LYS A 196 17.99 39.57 -26.31
C LYS A 196 17.43 40.95 -25.98
N LYS A 197 17.00 41.17 -24.73
CA LYS A 197 16.39 42.41 -24.24
C LYS A 197 15.24 42.90 -25.14
N GLN A 198 14.42 41.96 -25.64
CA GLN A 198 13.24 42.24 -26.46
C GLN A 198 12.26 41.06 -26.47
N PHE A 199 10.97 41.34 -26.68
CA PHE A 199 9.98 40.28 -26.88
C PHE A 199 10.14 39.62 -28.26
N LEU A 200 10.10 38.29 -28.30
CA LEU A 200 10.17 37.53 -29.53
C LEU A 200 8.79 37.35 -30.16
N LEU A 201 8.58 37.96 -31.32
CA LEU A 201 7.33 37.82 -32.09
C LEU A 201 7.16 36.41 -32.68
N GLU A 202 8.26 35.67 -32.83
CA GLU A 202 8.28 34.29 -33.30
C GLU A 202 9.08 33.39 -32.35
N TRP A 203 8.56 32.20 -32.08
CA TRP A 203 9.25 31.15 -31.33
C TRP A 203 9.14 29.82 -32.07
N ASN A 204 10.26 29.16 -32.35
CA ASN A 204 10.29 27.90 -33.11
C ASN A 204 9.53 27.98 -34.46
N LYS A 205 9.65 29.11 -35.17
CA LYS A 205 8.99 29.41 -36.46
C LYS A 205 7.47 29.56 -36.38
N LEU A 206 6.95 29.84 -35.19
CA LEU A 206 5.53 30.09 -34.95
C LEU A 206 5.32 31.49 -34.38
N ASP A 207 4.33 32.22 -34.90
CA ASP A 207 3.93 33.51 -34.36
C ASP A 207 3.46 33.40 -32.91
N CYS A 208 4.12 34.13 -32.01
CA CYS A 208 3.65 34.38 -30.66
C CYS A 208 2.57 35.46 -30.70
N LYS A 209 1.32 35.17 -30.31
CA LYS A 209 0.26 36.18 -30.33
C LYS A 209 0.31 37.07 -29.08
N LEU A 210 1.27 37.97 -29.05
CA LEU A 210 1.54 38.86 -27.92
C LEU A 210 0.56 40.04 -27.78
N ASN A 211 -0.23 40.32 -28.82
CA ASN A 211 -1.24 41.40 -28.82
C ASN A 211 -2.54 41.03 -28.09
N GLU A 212 -2.61 39.83 -27.53
CA GLU A 212 -3.75 39.37 -26.74
C GLU A 212 -3.86 40.17 -25.44
N VAL A 213 -5.10 40.46 -25.02
CA VAL A 213 -5.42 41.20 -23.80
C VAL A 213 -6.25 40.31 -22.89
N ILE A 214 -5.84 40.22 -21.62
CA ILE A 214 -6.54 39.50 -20.55
C ILE A 214 -7.39 40.50 -19.79
N SER A 215 -8.65 40.15 -19.51
CA SER A 215 -9.60 41.05 -18.86
C SER A 215 -9.11 41.54 -17.49
N GLU A 216 -8.57 40.64 -16.66
CA GLU A 216 -8.04 40.98 -15.34
C GLU A 216 -6.86 40.07 -14.99
N PHE A 217 -5.81 40.65 -14.41
CA PHE A 217 -4.69 39.93 -13.81
C PHE A 217 -4.50 40.39 -12.37
N THR A 218 -4.32 39.43 -11.47
CA THR A 218 -4.25 39.69 -10.04
C THR A 218 -2.96 39.13 -9.46
N ILE A 219 -2.26 39.94 -8.68
CA ILE A 219 -1.07 39.56 -7.91
C ILE A 219 -1.38 39.68 -6.43
N LYS A 220 -1.26 38.58 -5.69
CA LYS A 220 -1.47 38.53 -4.23
C LYS A 220 -0.11 38.38 -3.56
N ILE A 221 0.17 39.22 -2.58
CA ILE A 221 1.50 39.37 -2.00
C ILE A 221 1.42 39.19 -0.48
N ALA A 222 2.21 38.26 0.05
CA ALA A 222 2.51 38.15 1.47
C ALA A 222 3.77 38.97 1.78
N CYS A 223 3.67 40.00 2.63
CA CYS A 223 4.79 40.92 2.88
C CYS A 223 4.80 41.46 4.31
N LYS A 224 5.98 41.89 4.77
CA LYS A 224 6.14 42.50 6.10
C LYS A 224 5.66 43.95 6.13
N ASN A 225 5.98 44.72 5.09
CA ASN A 225 5.63 46.13 4.97
C ASN A 225 5.04 46.39 3.59
N LYS A 226 3.75 46.71 3.57
CA LYS A 226 2.94 46.88 2.36
C LYS A 226 3.50 47.96 1.43
N ILE A 227 3.81 49.12 2.00
CA ILE A 227 4.32 50.28 1.24
C ILE A 227 5.70 49.97 0.66
N ALA A 228 6.58 49.36 1.47
CA ALA A 228 7.92 48.99 1.01
C ALA A 228 7.88 47.92 -0.09
N ALA A 229 6.99 46.93 0.01
CA ALA A 229 6.80 45.90 -1.00
C ALA A 229 6.32 46.49 -2.34
N ILE A 230 5.28 47.33 -2.33
CA ILE A 230 4.77 48.01 -3.53
C ILE A 230 5.89 48.83 -4.17
N LYS A 231 6.62 49.62 -3.37
CA LYS A 231 7.71 50.46 -3.89
C LYS A 231 8.82 49.61 -4.52
N LYS A 232 9.25 48.53 -3.86
CA LYS A 232 10.31 47.66 -4.38
C LYS A 232 9.89 46.94 -5.65
N LEU A 233 8.64 46.46 -5.74
CA LEU A 233 8.14 45.84 -6.96
C LEU A 233 8.02 46.85 -8.12
N ASP A 234 7.58 48.07 -7.84
CA ASP A 234 7.50 49.14 -8.85
C ASP A 234 8.90 49.50 -9.38
N GLU A 235 9.90 49.55 -8.50
CA GLU A 235 11.32 49.73 -8.86
C GLU A 235 11.82 48.58 -9.75
N ILE A 236 11.54 47.32 -9.38
CA ILE A 236 11.91 46.13 -10.16
C ILE A 236 11.28 46.19 -11.56
N LEU A 237 9.98 46.46 -11.65
CA LEU A 237 9.27 46.57 -12.92
C LEU A 237 9.87 47.69 -13.78
N THR A 238 10.06 48.88 -13.22
CA THR A 238 10.59 50.05 -13.94
C THR A 238 12.01 49.80 -14.47
N ASN A 239 12.84 49.07 -13.72
CA ASN A 239 14.17 48.68 -14.18
C ASN A 239 14.07 47.68 -15.33
N LYS A 240 13.19 46.69 -15.24
CA LYS A 240 12.98 45.70 -16.30
C LYS A 240 12.42 46.31 -17.59
N GLU A 241 11.50 47.26 -17.48
CA GLU A 241 10.98 48.05 -18.61
C GLU A 241 12.11 48.77 -19.36
N ARG A 242 13.05 49.40 -18.61
CA ARG A 242 14.21 50.08 -19.20
C ARG A 242 15.17 49.11 -19.87
N GLU A 243 15.42 47.96 -19.26
CA GLU A 243 16.28 46.92 -19.83
C GLU A 243 15.78 46.42 -21.18
N ILE A 244 14.47 46.20 -21.31
CA ILE A 244 13.85 45.65 -22.52
C ILE A 244 13.48 46.74 -23.55
N GLY A 245 13.53 48.02 -23.15
CA GLY A 245 13.09 49.12 -24.01
C GLY A 245 11.58 49.08 -24.28
N PHE A 246 10.80 48.51 -23.35
CA PHE A 246 9.35 48.42 -23.43
C PHE A 246 8.72 49.15 -22.24
N ARG A 247 7.80 50.08 -22.52
CA ARG A 247 6.94 50.68 -21.49
C ARG A 247 5.60 49.96 -21.52
N ALA A 248 5.27 49.26 -20.44
CA ALA A 248 3.99 48.60 -20.29
C ALA A 248 2.85 49.60 -20.13
N GLY A 249 3.15 50.80 -19.62
CA GLY A 249 2.13 51.82 -19.32
C GLY A 249 1.34 51.53 -18.04
N TYR A 250 1.82 50.59 -17.23
CA TYR A 250 1.28 50.28 -15.91
C TYR A 250 2.34 50.56 -14.86
N LYS A 251 1.96 51.27 -13.79
CA LYS A 251 2.78 51.33 -12.57
C LYS A 251 2.10 50.55 -11.47
N ILE A 252 2.90 49.87 -10.65
CA ILE A 252 2.41 49.05 -9.56
C ILE A 252 1.79 49.94 -8.47
N ASN A 253 2.32 51.15 -8.27
CA ASN A 253 1.75 52.12 -7.33
C ASN A 253 0.44 52.78 -7.81
N GLU A 254 0.08 52.64 -9.09
CA GLU A 254 -1.13 53.21 -9.69
C GLU A 254 -2.24 52.16 -9.92
N CYS A 255 -1.96 50.88 -9.67
CA CYS A 255 -2.93 49.80 -9.81
C CYS A 255 -3.92 49.75 -8.64
N LYS A 256 -5.04 49.03 -8.83
CA LYS A 256 -6.02 48.82 -7.76
C LYS A 256 -5.38 47.94 -6.69
N CYS A 257 -5.09 48.54 -5.53
CA CYS A 257 -4.48 47.88 -4.40
C CYS A 257 -5.53 47.67 -3.30
N PHE A 258 -5.70 46.41 -2.88
CA PHE A 258 -6.61 46.02 -1.81
C PHE A 258 -5.82 45.48 -0.63
N ASP A 259 -6.16 45.95 0.56
CA ASP A 259 -5.69 45.33 1.79
C ASP A 259 -6.34 43.96 1.94
N SER A 260 -5.50 42.94 2.08
CA SER A 260 -5.92 41.56 2.31
C SER A 260 -5.62 41.14 3.73
N ASN A 261 -6.48 40.28 4.30
CA ASN A 261 -6.28 39.62 5.58
C ASN A 261 -6.20 38.10 5.33
N GLY A 262 -5.27 37.40 5.97
CA GLY A 262 -5.07 35.95 5.81
C GLY A 262 -3.67 35.62 5.28
N GLN A 263 -3.58 34.76 4.25
CA GLN A 263 -2.30 34.33 3.65
C GLN A 263 -1.56 35.46 2.93
N HIS A 264 -2.26 36.51 2.51
CA HIS A 264 -1.72 37.64 1.76
C HIS A 264 -1.98 38.95 2.49
N SER A 265 -1.07 39.90 2.34
CA SER A 265 -1.15 41.24 2.94
C SER A 265 -1.72 42.28 1.98
N ILE A 266 -1.49 42.09 0.68
CA ILE A 266 -1.91 43.01 -0.39
C ILE A 266 -2.38 42.19 -1.60
N GLU A 267 -3.41 42.68 -2.27
CA GLU A 267 -3.85 42.21 -3.57
C GLU A 267 -3.79 43.37 -4.58
N LEU A 268 -3.08 43.17 -5.69
CA LEU A 268 -2.92 44.12 -6.78
C LEU A 268 -3.72 43.63 -7.98
N VAL A 269 -4.63 44.44 -8.48
CA VAL A 269 -5.52 44.11 -9.60
C VAL A 269 -5.23 45.02 -10.78
N PHE A 270 -4.99 44.37 -11.93
CA PHE A 270 -4.69 44.99 -13.21
C PHE A 270 -5.79 44.64 -14.20
N ASP A 271 -6.44 45.64 -14.79
CA ASP A 271 -7.49 45.45 -15.80
C ASP A 271 -6.91 45.56 -17.22
N ASN A 272 -7.49 44.80 -18.16
CA ASN A 272 -7.18 44.82 -19.60
C ASN A 272 -5.68 44.68 -19.89
N VAL A 273 -5.07 43.66 -19.29
CA VAL A 273 -3.62 43.45 -19.29
C VAL A 273 -3.15 42.80 -20.59
N PRO A 274 -2.24 43.43 -21.35
CA PRO A 274 -1.65 42.79 -22.52
C PRO A 274 -0.73 41.63 -22.08
N ILE A 275 -0.67 40.56 -22.88
CA ILE A 275 0.22 39.41 -22.62
C ILE A 275 1.68 39.84 -22.45
N THR A 276 2.13 40.87 -23.17
CA THR A 276 3.49 41.43 -23.02
C THR A 276 3.81 41.90 -21.60
N LEU A 277 2.83 42.44 -20.86
CA LEU A 277 3.02 42.81 -19.46
C LEU A 277 3.15 41.57 -18.55
N ILE A 278 2.34 40.54 -18.81
CA ILE A 278 2.48 39.28 -18.06
C ILE A 278 3.84 38.63 -18.31
N LEU A 279 4.27 38.58 -19.58
CA LEU A 279 5.60 38.12 -19.93
C LEU A 279 6.67 38.94 -19.20
N LEU A 280 6.55 40.28 -19.21
CA LEU A 280 7.46 41.16 -18.48
C LEU A 280 7.53 40.81 -17.00
N PHE A 281 6.40 40.54 -16.35
CA PHE A 281 6.36 40.14 -14.94
C PHE A 281 7.04 38.81 -14.66
N MET A 282 6.95 37.85 -15.58
CA MET A 282 7.49 36.49 -15.41
C MET A 282 8.95 36.34 -15.87
N MET A 283 9.53 37.35 -16.53
CA MET A 283 10.93 37.30 -16.95
C MET A 283 11.91 37.21 -15.77
N PRO A 284 13.12 36.65 -15.98
CA PRO A 284 14.15 36.61 -14.94
C PRO A 284 14.39 37.96 -14.28
N HIS A 285 14.57 37.96 -12.96
CA HIS A 285 14.73 39.12 -12.08
C HIS A 285 13.55 40.13 -12.10
N SER A 286 12.37 39.73 -12.58
CA SER A 286 11.17 40.57 -12.61
C SER A 286 10.19 40.25 -11.48
N VAL A 287 9.03 40.92 -11.48
CA VAL A 287 8.05 40.96 -10.38
C VAL A 287 7.61 39.59 -9.88
N LEU A 288 7.34 38.63 -10.77
CA LEU A 288 6.86 37.28 -10.43
C LEU A 288 7.98 36.23 -10.42
N SER A 289 9.21 36.64 -10.67
CA SER A 289 10.35 35.72 -10.66
C SER A 289 10.96 35.61 -9.27
N HIS A 290 11.22 34.39 -8.79
CA HIS A 290 11.76 34.12 -7.45
C HIS A 290 13.21 34.56 -7.24
N ASP A 291 13.91 34.91 -8.32
CA ASP A 291 15.27 35.49 -8.32
C ASP A 291 15.26 37.02 -8.26
N ASN A 292 14.12 37.64 -7.94
CA ASN A 292 14.04 39.08 -7.74
C ASN A 292 14.48 39.48 -6.32
N GLU A 293 14.98 40.72 -6.18
CA GLU A 293 15.54 41.21 -4.92
C GLU A 293 14.50 41.51 -3.82
N ALA A 294 13.20 41.37 -4.10
CA ALA A 294 12.13 41.64 -3.13
C ALA A 294 11.83 40.44 -2.23
N PHE A 295 12.03 39.22 -2.72
CA PHE A 295 11.87 38.00 -1.96
C PHE A 295 12.90 37.92 -0.81
N GLY A 296 12.43 37.62 0.39
CA GLY A 296 13.25 37.57 1.61
C GLY A 296 13.68 38.92 2.18
N THR A 297 13.41 40.03 1.48
CA THR A 297 13.71 41.38 1.98
C THR A 297 12.45 42.10 2.45
N VAL A 298 11.45 42.19 1.57
CA VAL A 298 10.17 42.85 1.84
C VAL A 298 8.97 41.93 1.59
N ILE A 299 9.13 40.90 0.77
CA ILE A 299 8.11 39.94 0.36
C ILE A 299 8.48 38.53 0.80
N TYR A 300 7.48 37.78 1.27
CA TYR A 300 7.58 36.37 1.67
C TYR A 300 7.05 35.42 0.59
N ASN A 301 5.96 35.81 -0.09
CA ASN A 301 5.37 35.03 -1.17
C ASN A 301 4.59 35.91 -2.15
N ILE A 302 4.46 35.45 -3.40
CA ILE A 302 3.61 36.04 -4.42
C ILE A 302 2.81 34.94 -5.13
N GLU A 303 1.51 35.14 -5.27
CA GLU A 303 0.63 34.31 -6.10
C GLU A 303 0.01 35.15 -7.21
N SER A 304 -0.29 34.52 -8.36
CA SER A 304 -0.89 35.20 -9.51
C SER A 304 -2.12 34.47 -10.04
N SER A 305 -3.07 35.22 -10.62
CA SER A 305 -4.22 34.62 -11.30
C SER A 305 -4.67 35.50 -12.46
N CYS A 306 -5.27 34.89 -13.49
CA CYS A 306 -5.76 35.56 -14.68
C CYS A 306 -7.24 35.28 -14.92
N LYS A 307 -7.97 36.29 -15.38
CA LYS A 307 -9.36 36.19 -15.85
C LYS A 307 -9.42 36.64 -17.31
N PHE A 308 -9.79 35.75 -18.20
CA PHE A 308 -9.80 36.03 -19.64
C PHE A 308 -11.08 36.75 -20.10
N ASN A 309 -12.24 36.40 -19.54
CA ASN A 309 -13.54 36.96 -19.90
C ASN A 309 -14.33 37.35 -18.65
N ASN A 310 -15.00 38.51 -18.69
CA ASN A 310 -16.07 38.84 -17.74
C ASN A 310 -17.34 38.07 -18.14
N ILE A 311 -17.61 36.96 -17.45
CA ILE A 311 -18.92 36.31 -17.55
C ILE A 311 -19.87 37.13 -16.66
N SER A 312 -20.77 37.88 -17.30
CA SER A 312 -21.90 38.46 -16.57
C SER A 312 -22.81 37.30 -16.16
N LEU A 313 -22.75 36.93 -14.88
CA LEU A 313 -23.83 36.18 -14.26
C LEU A 313 -25.01 37.13 -14.21
N VAL A 314 -25.80 37.18 -15.28
CA VAL A 314 -27.20 37.54 -15.10
C VAL A 314 -27.75 36.40 -14.26
N PRO A 315 -28.06 36.60 -12.97
CA PRO A 315 -28.75 35.56 -12.24
C PRO A 315 -29.99 35.23 -13.08
N PRO A 316 -30.33 33.95 -13.31
CA PRO A 316 -31.63 33.64 -13.87
C PRO A 316 -32.64 34.43 -13.04
N LYS A 317 -33.52 35.18 -13.71
CA LYS A 317 -34.60 35.87 -13.02
C LYS A 317 -35.22 34.83 -12.11
N LEU A 318 -35.10 35.04 -10.81
CA LEU A 318 -35.90 34.33 -9.83
C LEU A 318 -37.33 34.73 -10.18
N GLU A 319 -37.99 33.91 -10.98
CA GLU A 319 -39.44 33.87 -10.96
C GLU A 319 -39.78 33.52 -9.52
N GLN A 320 -40.36 34.51 -8.83
CA GLN A 320 -40.92 34.33 -7.52
C GLN A 320 -42.12 33.40 -7.66
N ASP A 321 -41.86 32.09 -7.70
CA ASP A 321 -42.85 31.12 -7.27
C ASP A 321 -42.88 31.17 -5.75
N GLU A 322 -43.67 32.10 -5.23
CA GLU A 322 -44.23 32.02 -3.89
C GLU A 322 -45.20 30.83 -3.84
N GLN A 323 -44.64 29.63 -3.71
CA GLN A 323 -45.28 28.55 -2.97
C GLN A 323 -44.22 27.93 -2.06
N GLN A 324 -44.15 28.47 -0.85
CA GLN A 324 -43.61 27.74 0.30
C GLN A 324 -44.54 26.55 0.55
N ASP A 325 -44.29 25.44 -0.14
CA ASP A 325 -44.51 24.15 0.48
C ASP A 325 -43.36 23.96 1.49
N GLU A 326 -43.64 24.26 2.76
CA GLU A 326 -42.91 23.67 3.89
C GLU A 326 -43.18 22.16 3.90
N GLN A 327 -42.69 21.46 2.88
CA GLN A 327 -42.31 20.07 3.07
C GLN A 327 -40.95 20.14 3.75
N GLN A 328 -40.94 19.84 5.05
CA GLN A 328 -39.74 19.35 5.71
C GLN A 328 -39.27 18.12 4.92
N ASP A 329 -38.45 18.35 3.90
CA ASP A 329 -37.59 17.32 3.35
C ASP A 329 -36.69 16.90 4.51
N GLU A 330 -37.02 15.78 5.15
CA GLU A 330 -36.05 14.96 5.86
C GLU A 330 -34.97 14.57 4.84
N GLN A 331 -34.02 15.46 4.57
CA GLN A 331 -32.85 15.16 3.75
C GLN A 331 -32.11 14.02 4.45
N ALA A 332 -32.23 12.82 3.91
CA ALA A 332 -31.40 11.69 4.31
C ALA A 332 -29.93 12.14 4.27
N ASP A 333 -29.25 12.12 5.43
CA ASP A 333 -27.88 12.60 5.52
C ASP A 333 -26.99 11.85 4.52
N SER A 334 -26.09 12.59 3.86
CA SER A 334 -25.06 11.97 3.03
C SER A 334 -24.21 11.00 3.86
N ILE A 335 -23.66 9.96 3.21
CA ILE A 335 -22.86 8.92 3.87
C ILE A 335 -21.70 9.51 4.72
N PRO A 336 -20.95 10.53 4.25
CA PRO A 336 -19.96 11.21 5.09
C PRO A 336 -20.55 11.84 6.36
N LEU A 337 -21.71 12.51 6.27
CA LEU A 337 -22.35 13.15 7.42
C LEU A 337 -22.89 12.14 8.43
N LYS A 338 -23.35 10.96 7.96
CA LYS A 338 -23.74 9.84 8.85
C LYS A 338 -22.59 9.40 9.75
N LEU A 339 -21.35 9.36 9.26
CA LEU A 339 -20.18 9.00 10.07
C LEU A 339 -19.92 10.01 11.18
N MET A 340 -20.04 11.30 10.88
CA MET A 340 -19.88 12.37 11.87
C MET A 340 -20.95 12.28 12.97
N LYS A 341 -22.22 12.05 12.59
CA LYS A 341 -23.31 11.83 13.56
C LYS A 341 -23.02 10.63 14.45
N LYS A 342 -22.54 9.53 13.86
CA LYS A 342 -22.22 8.31 14.60
C LYS A 342 -21.17 8.53 15.70
N ILE A 343 -20.09 9.26 15.42
CA ILE A 343 -19.08 9.59 16.44
C ILE A 343 -19.68 10.40 17.59
N LYS A 344 -20.50 11.41 17.26
CA LYS A 344 -21.19 12.20 18.29
C LYS A 344 -22.12 11.36 19.16
N THR A 345 -22.72 10.31 18.60
CA THR A 345 -23.54 9.38 19.39
C THR A 345 -22.72 8.36 20.19
N THR A 346 -21.54 7.97 19.71
CA THR A 346 -20.66 7.02 20.39
C THR A 346 -19.92 7.67 21.55
N PHE A 347 -19.50 8.94 21.41
CA PHE A 347 -18.73 9.66 22.43
C PHE A 347 -19.53 10.86 22.96
N GLN A 348 -19.89 10.82 24.25
CA GLN A 348 -20.70 11.86 24.89
C GLN A 348 -19.87 13.07 25.39
N SER A 349 -18.56 12.88 25.64
CA SER A 349 -17.63 13.95 26.05
C SER A 349 -16.41 13.99 25.12
N VAL A 350 -16.05 15.21 24.69
CA VAL A 350 -14.89 15.49 23.81
C VAL A 350 -13.65 15.85 24.64
N GLU A 351 -13.70 15.76 25.98
CA GLU A 351 -12.58 16.16 26.84
C GLU A 351 -11.41 15.17 26.84
N ASP A 352 -11.63 13.92 26.43
CA ASP A 352 -10.58 12.92 26.27
C ASP A 352 -9.73 13.21 25.01
N PRO A 353 -8.40 13.42 25.12
CA PRO A 353 -7.51 13.65 23.98
C PRO A 353 -7.60 12.59 22.88
N MET A 354 -7.90 11.34 23.23
CA MET A 354 -8.07 10.25 22.28
C MET A 354 -9.35 10.44 21.46
N VAL A 355 -10.46 10.75 22.14
CA VAL A 355 -11.75 11.06 21.50
C VAL A 355 -11.63 12.30 20.61
N MET A 356 -10.91 13.33 21.06
CA MET A 356 -10.58 14.49 20.23
C MET A 356 -9.84 14.10 18.96
N SER A 357 -8.83 13.23 19.07
CA SER A 357 -8.03 12.77 17.93
C SER A 357 -8.89 12.03 16.90
N ILE A 358 -9.81 11.17 17.34
CA ILE A 358 -10.77 10.48 16.47
C ILE A 358 -11.70 11.48 15.80
N TYR A 359 -12.27 12.39 16.57
CA TYR A 359 -13.18 13.41 16.05
C TYR A 359 -12.49 14.24 14.97
N ASN A 360 -11.25 14.68 15.19
CA ASN A 360 -10.46 15.44 14.22
C ASN A 360 -10.11 14.62 12.98
N SER A 361 -9.68 13.36 13.17
CA SER A 361 -9.34 12.45 12.06
C SER A 361 -10.55 12.21 11.18
N VAL A 362 -11.71 11.95 11.78
CA VAL A 362 -12.94 11.68 11.05
C VAL A 362 -13.53 12.94 10.45
N ASN A 363 -13.45 14.08 11.12
CA ASN A 363 -13.81 15.36 10.53
C ASN A 363 -13.02 15.62 9.24
N THR A 364 -11.73 15.29 9.24
CA THR A 364 -10.89 15.37 8.03
C THR A 364 -11.35 14.37 6.95
N VAL A 365 -11.62 13.12 7.33
CA VAL A 365 -12.14 12.09 6.40
C VAL A 365 -13.47 12.52 5.77
N VAL A 366 -14.38 13.07 6.57
CA VAL A 366 -15.69 13.56 6.09
C VAL A 366 -15.52 14.71 5.10
N GLN A 367 -14.58 15.63 5.34
CA GLN A 367 -14.24 16.69 4.37
C GLN A 367 -13.76 16.10 3.04
N PHE A 368 -12.96 15.02 3.06
CA PHE A 368 -12.60 14.32 1.83
C PHE A 368 -13.81 13.67 1.15
N GLY A 369 -14.72 13.07 1.91
CA GLY A 369 -15.93 12.45 1.33
C GLY A 369 -16.89 13.45 0.69
N ILE A 370 -16.90 14.70 1.14
CA ILE A 370 -17.73 15.77 0.59
C ILE A 370 -17.08 16.39 -0.67
N PHE A 371 -15.75 16.36 -0.77
CA PHE A 371 -15.03 16.92 -1.90
C PHE A 371 -14.73 15.88 -2.98
N LYS A 372 -15.34 16.04 -4.16
CA LYS A 372 -15.32 15.06 -5.26
C LYS A 372 -13.92 14.63 -5.74
N MET A 373 -12.90 15.46 -5.58
CA MET A 373 -11.52 15.14 -5.98
C MET A 373 -10.75 14.30 -4.96
N THR A 374 -11.28 14.14 -3.75
CA THR A 374 -10.66 13.35 -2.67
C THR A 374 -11.59 12.27 -2.12
N ASP A 375 -12.72 12.02 -2.80
CA ASP A 375 -13.70 11.01 -2.40
C ASP A 375 -13.09 9.60 -2.31
N ASP A 376 -12.13 9.27 -3.19
CA ASP A 376 -11.38 8.01 -3.14
C ASP A 376 -10.70 7.80 -1.77
N ILE A 377 -10.15 8.86 -1.15
CA ILE A 377 -9.54 8.79 0.19
C ILE A 377 -10.58 8.41 1.24
N PHE A 378 -11.78 8.98 1.15
CA PHE A 378 -12.87 8.63 2.05
C PHE A 378 -13.18 7.13 1.99
N TYR A 379 -13.32 6.56 0.79
CA TYR A 379 -13.61 5.13 0.62
C TYR A 379 -12.45 4.21 1.01
N MET A 380 -11.20 4.71 1.07
CA MET A 380 -10.08 3.94 1.61
C MET A 380 -10.19 3.73 3.13
N VAL A 381 -10.73 4.70 3.87
CA VAL A 381 -10.65 4.68 5.33
C VAL A 381 -12.01 4.43 6.00
N TYR A 382 -13.08 4.91 5.38
CA TYR A 382 -14.43 4.93 5.95
C TYR A 382 -14.91 3.57 6.49
N PRO A 383 -14.82 2.44 5.74
CA PRO A 383 -15.47 1.20 6.17
C PRO A 383 -14.92 0.67 7.50
N VAL A 384 -13.59 0.72 7.66
CA VAL A 384 -12.91 0.27 8.89
C VAL A 384 -13.29 1.16 10.06
N ILE A 385 -13.31 2.49 9.88
CA ILE A 385 -13.75 3.42 10.92
C ILE A 385 -15.18 3.13 11.32
N TYR A 386 -16.07 2.97 10.34
CA TYR A 386 -17.48 2.78 10.61
C TYR A 386 -17.75 1.48 11.39
N ASN A 387 -17.13 0.37 10.99
CA ASN A 387 -17.24 -0.90 11.70
C ASN A 387 -16.61 -0.82 13.11
N PHE A 388 -15.42 -0.25 13.21
CA PHE A 388 -14.75 -0.08 14.51
C PHE A 388 -15.60 0.72 15.50
N LEU A 389 -16.25 1.80 15.05
CA LEU A 389 -17.14 2.60 15.89
C LEU A 389 -18.40 1.85 16.33
N GLU A 390 -18.92 0.90 15.52
CA GLU A 390 -19.99 -0.02 16.00
C GLU A 390 -19.46 -0.93 17.10
N GLN A 391 -18.32 -1.58 16.86
CA GLN A 391 -17.70 -2.49 17.82
C GLN A 391 -17.44 -1.81 19.16
N TYR A 392 -16.83 -0.63 19.13
CA TYR A 392 -16.51 0.14 20.32
C TYR A 392 -17.78 0.56 21.08
N LYS A 393 -18.81 1.03 20.37
CA LYS A 393 -20.11 1.36 20.97
C LYS A 393 -20.75 0.14 21.63
N ASN A 394 -20.62 -1.04 21.02
CA ASN A 394 -21.15 -2.28 21.58
C ASN A 394 -20.40 -2.71 22.84
N VAL A 395 -19.09 -2.46 22.95
CA VAL A 395 -18.31 -2.75 24.17
C VAL A 395 -18.70 -1.80 25.31
N ILE A 396 -18.77 -0.50 25.06
CA ILE A 396 -19.04 0.50 26.12
C ILE A 396 -20.46 0.42 26.67
N ASN A 397 -21.42 -0.07 25.89
CA ASN A 397 -22.81 -0.17 26.32
C ASN A 397 -23.16 -1.53 26.94
N GLN A 398 -22.18 -2.40 27.21
CA GLN A 398 -22.43 -3.66 27.94
C GLN A 398 -22.59 -3.38 29.45
N ASP A 399 -23.51 -4.09 30.11
CA ASP A 399 -23.79 -3.88 31.53
C ASP A 399 -22.69 -4.45 32.46
N ASP A 400 -21.92 -5.44 31.98
CA ASP A 400 -20.86 -6.15 32.73
C ASP A 400 -19.46 -5.95 32.08
N ILE A 401 -18.94 -4.73 32.10
CA ILE A 401 -17.64 -4.41 31.48
C ILE A 401 -16.50 -4.53 32.49
N TYR A 402 -15.46 -5.28 32.14
CA TYR A 402 -14.19 -5.33 32.89
C TYR A 402 -13.24 -4.20 32.42
N GLU A 403 -12.52 -3.56 33.36
CA GLU A 403 -11.56 -2.47 33.04
C GLU A 403 -10.53 -2.87 31.97
N GLU A 404 -10.06 -4.11 32.00
CA GLU A 404 -9.11 -4.66 31.03
C GLU A 404 -9.64 -4.67 29.59
N GLN A 405 -10.95 -4.91 29.40
CA GLN A 405 -11.58 -4.88 28.08
C GLN A 405 -11.68 -3.45 27.53
N ILE A 406 -11.91 -2.47 28.40
CA ILE A 406 -11.90 -1.05 28.03
C ILE A 406 -10.48 -0.62 27.66
N GLU A 407 -9.48 -1.05 28.43
CA GLU A 407 -8.07 -0.72 28.15
C GLU A 407 -7.60 -1.34 26.82
N GLU A 408 -7.93 -2.59 26.55
CA GLU A 408 -7.66 -3.23 25.26
C GLU A 408 -8.37 -2.49 24.11
N ALA A 409 -9.64 -2.14 24.30
CA ALA A 409 -10.40 -1.41 23.29
C ALA A 409 -9.79 -0.04 22.98
N ASN A 410 -9.36 0.69 24.01
CA ASN A 410 -8.68 1.98 23.89
C ASN A 410 -7.31 1.85 23.20
N ASN A 411 -6.53 0.81 23.52
CA ASN A 411 -5.26 0.54 22.86
C ASN A 411 -5.42 0.21 21.37
N ASN A 412 -6.46 -0.55 21.02
CA ASN A 412 -6.81 -0.85 19.63
C ASN A 412 -7.28 0.41 18.89
N MET A 413 -7.99 1.31 19.58
CA MET A 413 -8.43 2.60 19.06
C MET A 413 -7.26 3.51 18.71
N LEU A 414 -6.28 3.66 19.62
CA LEU A 414 -5.06 4.44 19.38
C LEU A 414 -4.34 3.97 18.11
N LYS A 415 -4.11 2.67 17.98
CA LYS A 415 -3.42 2.09 16.82
C LYS A 415 -4.20 2.27 15.52
N LEU A 416 -5.54 2.18 15.56
CA LEU A 416 -6.37 2.45 14.38
C LEU A 416 -6.24 3.92 13.95
N VAL A 417 -6.30 4.86 14.90
CA VAL A 417 -6.13 6.30 14.64
C VAL A 417 -4.76 6.60 14.03
N GLU A 418 -3.69 5.97 14.52
CA GLU A 418 -2.35 6.07 13.90
C GLU A 418 -2.34 5.61 12.44
N CYS A 419 -3.02 4.49 12.13
CA CYS A 419 -3.09 3.97 10.76
C CYS A 419 -3.93 4.88 9.86
N ILE A 420 -5.05 5.40 10.36
CA ILE A 420 -5.88 6.39 9.66
C ILE A 420 -5.07 7.65 9.35
N ASN A 421 -4.36 8.18 10.35
CA ASN A 421 -3.52 9.36 10.20
C ASN A 421 -2.40 9.11 9.21
N SER A 422 -1.80 7.92 9.18
CA SER A 422 -0.80 7.55 8.17
C SER A 422 -1.40 7.59 6.75
N VAL A 423 -2.57 6.96 6.53
CA VAL A 423 -3.25 6.99 5.23
C VAL A 423 -3.61 8.42 4.83
N ILE A 424 -4.20 9.19 5.75
CA ILE A 424 -4.55 10.61 5.52
C ILE A 424 -3.30 11.40 5.18
N GLN A 425 -2.24 11.33 5.98
CA GLN A 425 -1.01 12.08 5.76
C GLN A 425 -0.41 11.76 4.39
N HIS A 426 -0.25 10.48 4.04
CA HIS A 426 0.31 10.07 2.76
C HIS A 426 -0.58 10.43 1.55
N SER A 427 -1.90 10.37 1.72
CA SER A 427 -2.85 10.79 0.69
C SER A 427 -2.83 12.31 0.51
N VAL A 428 -2.85 13.06 1.62
CA VAL A 428 -2.73 14.52 1.65
C VAL A 428 -1.47 14.99 0.93
N HIS A 429 -0.35 14.29 1.11
CA HIS A 429 0.91 14.59 0.41
C HIS A 429 0.86 14.31 -1.09
N THR A 430 0.12 13.29 -1.51
CA THR A 430 -0.09 12.96 -2.93
C THR A 430 -1.07 13.96 -3.57
N ASP A 431 -2.10 14.37 -2.83
CA ASP A 431 -3.19 15.22 -3.31
C ASP A 431 -3.02 16.70 -2.97
N GLN A 432 -1.78 17.11 -2.67
CA GLN A 432 -1.44 18.51 -2.38
C GLN A 432 -1.85 19.48 -3.50
N MET A 433 -2.10 18.99 -4.72
CA MET A 433 -2.68 19.80 -5.80
C MET A 433 -4.06 20.33 -5.50
N PHE A 434 -4.88 19.51 -4.85
CA PHE A 434 -6.26 19.86 -4.55
C PHE A 434 -6.41 20.52 -3.18
N LEU A 435 -5.49 20.20 -2.26
CA LEU A 435 -5.49 20.72 -0.90
C LEU A 435 -4.68 22.02 -0.73
N MET A 436 -3.96 22.46 -1.77
CA MET A 436 -3.13 23.69 -1.80
C MET A 436 -2.19 23.79 -0.58
N ILE A 437 -1.54 22.69 -0.21
CA ILE A 437 -0.70 22.59 1.00
C ILE A 437 0.73 23.01 0.70
N PRO A 438 1.32 23.94 1.51
CA PRO A 438 2.67 24.47 1.28
C PRO A 438 3.71 23.39 1.11
N GLY A 439 4.72 23.66 0.27
CA GLY A 439 5.76 22.70 -0.11
C GLY A 439 6.67 22.20 1.02
N TYR A 440 6.40 22.51 2.28
CA TYR A 440 7.24 22.24 3.46
C TYR A 440 7.18 20.81 4.02
N SER A 441 6.40 19.93 3.41
CA SER A 441 6.40 18.52 3.79
C SER A 441 7.52 17.76 3.06
N GLY A 442 8.50 17.24 3.81
CA GLY A 442 9.69 16.53 3.30
C GLY A 442 9.46 15.16 2.64
N SER A 443 8.23 14.82 2.29
CA SER A 443 7.88 13.56 1.63
C SER A 443 7.64 13.77 0.13
N SER A 444 8.64 13.47 -0.70
CA SER A 444 8.48 13.27 -2.17
C SER A 444 7.82 11.92 -2.52
N TYR A 445 7.32 11.21 -1.51
CA TYR A 445 6.67 9.91 -1.61
C TYR A 445 5.23 10.07 -2.15
N GLY A 446 4.90 9.35 -3.23
CA GLY A 446 3.56 9.34 -3.81
C GLY A 446 2.81 8.05 -3.48
N LEU A 447 1.67 8.18 -2.80
CA LEU A 447 0.67 7.11 -2.70
C LEU A 447 -0.22 7.18 -3.93
N SER A 448 -0.16 6.17 -4.80
CA SER A 448 -1.16 6.07 -5.87
C SER A 448 -2.51 5.67 -5.27
N THR A 449 -3.36 6.65 -5.02
CA THR A 449 -4.69 6.46 -4.41
C THR A 449 -5.54 5.43 -5.17
N LYS A 450 -5.52 5.45 -6.50
CA LYS A 450 -6.29 4.47 -7.29
C LYS A 450 -5.76 3.05 -7.17
N LEU A 451 -4.44 2.88 -7.15
CA LEU A 451 -3.88 1.55 -6.92
C LEU A 451 -4.19 1.06 -5.50
N CYS A 452 -4.06 1.92 -4.49
CA CYS A 452 -4.38 1.57 -3.11
C CYS A 452 -5.84 1.14 -2.97
N LEU A 453 -6.78 1.94 -3.47
CA LEU A 453 -8.22 1.64 -3.43
C LEU A 453 -8.58 0.39 -4.25
N PHE A 454 -7.86 0.14 -5.36
CA PHE A 454 -7.99 -1.10 -6.11
C PHE A 454 -7.53 -2.33 -5.33
N TYR A 455 -6.36 -2.28 -4.67
CA TYR A 455 -5.93 -3.38 -3.81
C TYR A 455 -6.88 -3.58 -2.64
N GLN A 456 -7.46 -2.50 -2.10
CA GLN A 456 -8.48 -2.62 -1.07
C GLN A 456 -9.74 -3.31 -1.59
N SER A 457 -10.23 -2.95 -2.78
CA SER A 457 -11.32 -3.65 -3.48
C SER A 457 -11.01 -5.14 -3.70
N LEU A 458 -9.76 -5.46 -4.07
CA LEU A 458 -9.30 -6.85 -4.17
C LEU A 458 -9.32 -7.57 -2.81
N SER A 459 -8.93 -6.91 -1.72
CA SER A 459 -8.99 -7.48 -0.37
C SER A 459 -10.41 -7.88 0.03
N TYR A 460 -11.42 -7.05 -0.26
CA TYR A 460 -12.83 -7.39 -0.04
C TYR A 460 -13.27 -8.56 -0.91
N SER A 461 -12.80 -8.62 -2.16
CA SER A 461 -13.08 -9.75 -3.05
C SER A 461 -12.49 -11.05 -2.52
N VAL A 462 -11.28 -11.01 -1.96
CA VAL A 462 -10.62 -12.16 -1.30
C VAL A 462 -11.39 -12.56 -0.04
N SER A 463 -11.82 -11.60 0.77
CA SER A 463 -12.64 -11.85 1.96
C SER A 463 -13.91 -12.64 1.61
N LYS A 464 -14.65 -12.23 0.56
CA LYS A 464 -15.84 -12.96 0.08
C LYS A 464 -15.56 -14.37 -0.42
N LEU A 465 -14.38 -14.63 -0.98
CA LEU A 465 -14.02 -15.98 -1.41
C LEU A 465 -13.84 -16.93 -0.22
N LEU A 466 -13.19 -16.42 0.83
CA LEU A 466 -12.84 -17.16 2.04
C LEU A 466 -13.83 -16.93 3.19
N GLU A 467 -14.97 -16.29 2.91
CA GLU A 467 -15.93 -15.84 3.90
C GLU A 467 -16.49 -16.98 4.74
N GLU A 468 -16.65 -16.69 6.02
CA GLU A 468 -17.14 -17.60 7.05
C GLU A 468 -18.50 -17.13 7.55
N GLN A 469 -19.41 -18.05 7.84
CA GLN A 469 -20.77 -17.67 8.19
C GLN A 469 -20.82 -16.77 9.43
N GLY A 470 -21.35 -15.56 9.23
CA GLY A 470 -21.54 -14.59 10.30
C GLY A 470 -20.30 -13.78 10.65
N HIS A 471 -19.19 -13.91 9.93
CA HIS A 471 -18.02 -13.04 10.09
C HIS A 471 -18.07 -11.86 9.10
N ARG A 472 -17.67 -10.69 9.56
CA ARG A 472 -17.51 -9.48 8.75
C ARG A 472 -16.08 -8.99 8.85
N TYR A 473 -15.41 -8.81 7.72
CA TYR A 473 -14.04 -8.32 7.64
C TYR A 473 -14.01 -6.96 6.96
N ASP A 474 -13.51 -5.95 7.68
CA ASP A 474 -13.20 -4.64 7.11
C ASP A 474 -11.67 -4.50 7.07
N ILE A 475 -11.14 -4.11 5.91
CA ILE A 475 -9.70 -4.17 5.63
C ILE A 475 -9.18 -2.77 5.35
N LEU A 476 -8.12 -2.35 6.05
CA LEU A 476 -7.41 -1.09 5.81
C LEU A 476 -5.99 -1.36 5.30
N LEU A 477 -5.66 -0.77 4.16
CA LEU A 477 -4.31 -0.79 3.62
C LEU A 477 -3.56 0.46 4.12
N SER A 478 -2.48 0.25 4.88
CA SER A 478 -1.69 1.32 5.49
C SER A 478 -0.29 1.38 4.85
N PRO A 479 -0.08 2.23 3.83
CA PRO A 479 1.21 2.34 3.15
C PRO A 479 2.26 3.02 4.03
N GLU A 480 3.45 2.43 4.15
CA GLU A 480 4.61 2.98 4.88
C GLU A 480 5.84 3.10 3.95
N ALA A 481 6.84 3.89 4.36
CA ALA A 481 8.00 4.21 3.51
C ALA A 481 8.84 2.96 3.15
N LYS A 482 9.17 2.13 4.14
CA LYS A 482 9.88 0.86 3.95
C LYS A 482 9.56 -0.08 5.11
N VAL A 483 8.65 -1.02 4.87
CA VAL A 483 8.25 -2.01 5.88
C VAL A 483 8.04 -3.35 5.19
N LYS A 484 8.62 -4.40 5.79
CA LYS A 484 8.22 -5.78 5.51
C LYS A 484 6.72 -5.87 5.82
N PRO A 485 5.88 -6.40 4.93
CA PRO A 485 4.44 -6.47 5.14
C PRO A 485 4.13 -7.04 6.53
N VAL A 486 3.32 -6.30 7.28
CA VAL A 486 2.87 -6.70 8.62
C VAL A 486 1.38 -6.51 8.68
N THR A 487 0.68 -7.58 8.99
CA THR A 487 -0.76 -7.54 9.19
C THR A 487 -1.09 -7.60 10.67
N ARG A 488 -2.11 -6.84 11.07
CA ARG A 488 -2.67 -6.87 12.42
C ARG A 488 -4.18 -6.92 12.32
N GLU A 489 -4.77 -7.69 13.21
CA GLU A 489 -6.20 -7.73 13.40
C GLU A 489 -6.57 -6.99 14.69
N TYR A 490 -7.59 -6.13 14.58
CA TYR A 490 -8.25 -5.51 15.70
C TYR A 490 -9.64 -6.10 15.81
N ARG A 491 -9.93 -6.65 16.98
CA ARG A 491 -11.16 -7.39 17.26
C ARG A 491 -11.63 -7.02 18.65
N MET A 492 -12.84 -6.47 18.75
CA MET A 492 -13.51 -6.23 20.04
C MET A 492 -14.70 -7.17 20.26
N GLY A 493 -15.20 -7.82 19.19
CA GLY A 493 -16.31 -8.77 19.24
C GLY A 493 -15.98 -10.10 18.54
N LYS A 494 -16.88 -11.09 18.61
CA LYS A 494 -16.60 -12.42 18.05
C LYS A 494 -16.70 -12.51 16.52
N LYS A 495 -17.35 -11.56 15.85
CA LYS A 495 -17.74 -11.70 14.43
C LYS A 495 -17.25 -10.58 13.53
N GLU A 496 -16.83 -9.46 14.09
CA GLU A 496 -16.41 -8.29 13.32
C GLU A 496 -14.90 -8.12 13.47
N HIS A 497 -14.22 -8.06 12.34
CA HIS A 497 -12.77 -8.10 12.24
C HIS A 497 -12.28 -6.89 11.46
N ALA A 498 -11.41 -6.08 12.06
CA ALA A 498 -10.74 -4.99 11.37
C ALA A 498 -9.28 -5.41 11.10
N ILE A 499 -8.95 -5.69 9.84
CA ILE A 499 -7.62 -6.14 9.44
C ILE A 499 -6.85 -4.96 8.84
N ILE A 500 -5.72 -4.61 9.44
CA ILE A 500 -4.81 -3.57 8.93
C ILE A 500 -3.58 -4.24 8.34
N VAL A 501 -3.34 -4.01 7.05
CA VAL A 501 -2.14 -4.48 6.34
C VAL A 501 -1.21 -3.29 6.15
N LYS A 502 -0.07 -3.31 6.84
CA LYS A 502 1.01 -2.34 6.65
C LYS A 502 1.98 -2.86 5.61
N PHE A 503 2.37 -2.04 4.63
CA PHE A 503 3.25 -2.49 3.54
C PHE A 503 4.08 -1.34 2.97
N GLY A 504 5.20 -1.66 2.33
CA GLY A 504 6.03 -0.67 1.65
C GLY A 504 5.36 -0.10 0.39
N GLN A 505 5.27 1.23 0.26
CA GLN A 505 4.59 1.92 -0.85
C GLN A 505 4.99 1.43 -2.26
N LYS A 506 6.27 1.10 -2.47
CA LYS A 506 6.79 0.57 -3.75
C LYS A 506 6.07 -0.71 -4.20
N MET A 507 5.44 -1.45 -3.27
CA MET A 507 4.73 -2.69 -3.56
C MET A 507 3.45 -2.44 -4.36
N LEU A 508 2.81 -1.26 -4.28
CA LEU A 508 1.63 -0.93 -5.10
C LEU A 508 1.89 -1.12 -6.59
N PHE A 509 3.12 -0.88 -6.99
CA PHE A 509 3.56 -0.94 -8.37
C PHE A 509 4.17 -2.28 -8.75
N LYS A 510 4.05 -3.33 -7.92
CA LYS A 510 4.57 -4.68 -8.18
C LYS A 510 3.43 -5.69 -8.24
N SER A 511 3.46 -6.58 -9.24
CA SER A 511 2.40 -7.61 -9.36
C SER A 511 2.41 -8.59 -8.20
N GLU A 512 3.58 -8.82 -7.63
CA GLU A 512 3.86 -9.66 -6.46
C GLU A 512 3.08 -9.20 -5.21
N PHE A 513 2.74 -7.92 -5.11
CA PHE A 513 2.00 -7.42 -3.97
C PHE A 513 0.61 -8.05 -3.86
N MET A 514 0.01 -8.46 -4.98
CA MET A 514 -1.26 -9.19 -4.94
C MET A 514 -1.09 -10.58 -4.29
N ILE A 515 0.03 -11.27 -4.52
CA ILE A 515 0.34 -12.54 -3.85
C ILE A 515 0.50 -12.30 -2.36
N ILE A 516 1.33 -11.32 -2.00
CA ILE A 516 1.62 -10.96 -0.61
C ILE A 516 0.32 -10.59 0.10
N LEU A 517 -0.51 -9.72 -0.49
CA LEU A 517 -1.76 -9.28 0.12
C LEU A 517 -2.72 -10.46 0.37
N VAL A 518 -2.86 -11.40 -0.57
CA VAL A 518 -3.70 -12.58 -0.34
C VAL A 518 -3.12 -13.47 0.75
N HIS A 519 -1.79 -13.66 0.78
CA HIS A 519 -1.10 -14.39 1.84
C HIS A 519 -1.37 -13.76 3.22
N GLU A 520 -1.17 -12.45 3.35
CA GLU A 520 -1.39 -11.67 4.56
C GLU A 520 -2.83 -11.78 5.07
N LEU A 521 -3.82 -11.63 4.17
CA LEU A 521 -5.24 -11.77 4.53
C LEU A 521 -5.58 -13.20 4.95
N SER A 522 -4.94 -14.20 4.35
CA SER A 522 -5.18 -15.62 4.68
C SER A 522 -4.71 -15.99 6.09
N HIS A 523 -3.88 -15.17 6.75
CA HIS A 523 -3.58 -15.35 8.18
C HIS A 523 -4.78 -15.12 9.08
N TYR A 524 -5.78 -14.35 8.64
CA TYR A 524 -6.93 -13.94 9.45
C TYR A 524 -8.28 -14.40 8.89
N ILE A 525 -8.38 -14.64 7.59
CA ILE A 525 -9.62 -15.07 6.93
C ILE A 525 -9.56 -16.58 6.62
N GLY A 526 -10.72 -17.24 6.61
CA GLY A 526 -10.87 -18.65 6.20
C GLY A 526 -10.44 -19.65 7.27
N GLU A 527 -10.76 -19.39 8.54
CA GLU A 527 -10.47 -20.27 9.68
C GLU A 527 -10.89 -21.74 9.48
N SER A 528 -12.09 -21.94 8.93
CA SER A 528 -12.71 -23.24 8.63
C SER A 528 -11.94 -24.06 7.59
N LEU A 529 -11.10 -23.43 6.77
CA LEU A 529 -10.32 -24.08 5.71
C LEU A 529 -8.93 -24.54 6.19
N ARG A 530 -8.54 -24.24 7.44
CA ARG A 530 -7.18 -24.44 7.96
C ARG A 530 -6.87 -25.83 8.50
N MET A 531 -7.77 -26.81 8.30
CA MET A 531 -7.53 -28.19 8.70
C MET A 531 -7.06 -28.33 10.16
N ARG A 532 -7.68 -27.61 11.09
CA ARG A 532 -7.21 -27.45 12.48
C ARG A 532 -6.97 -28.79 13.18
N ASP A 533 -7.88 -29.75 13.01
CA ASP A 533 -7.75 -31.08 13.65
C ASP A 533 -6.57 -31.87 13.08
N LYS A 534 -6.39 -31.84 11.76
CA LYS A 534 -5.23 -32.49 11.10
C LYS A 534 -3.93 -31.83 11.56
N ARG A 535 -3.86 -30.50 11.58
CA ARG A 535 -2.69 -29.76 12.09
C ARG A 535 -2.38 -30.17 13.53
N THR A 536 -3.37 -30.20 14.41
CA THR A 536 -3.20 -30.62 15.81
C THR A 536 -2.63 -32.04 15.89
N SER A 537 -3.23 -33.00 15.18
CA SER A 537 -2.76 -34.38 15.14
C SER A 537 -1.32 -34.50 14.61
N ASP A 538 -1.02 -33.82 13.51
CA ASP A 538 0.31 -33.87 12.89
C ASP A 538 1.36 -33.18 13.76
N CYS A 539 1.04 -32.06 14.42
CA CYS A 539 1.92 -31.40 15.39
C CYS A 539 2.22 -32.31 16.58
N ILE A 540 1.22 -32.97 17.18
CA ILE A 540 1.45 -33.92 18.29
C ILE A 540 2.41 -35.02 17.85
N GLU A 541 2.21 -35.58 16.65
CA GLU A 541 3.02 -36.67 16.15
C GLU A 541 4.46 -36.24 15.83
N ILE A 542 4.63 -35.06 15.22
CA ILE A 542 5.95 -34.49 14.91
C ILE A 542 6.71 -34.14 16.18
N ILE A 543 6.09 -33.47 17.15
CA ILE A 543 6.76 -33.09 18.40
C ILE A 543 7.13 -34.34 19.20
N ALA A 544 6.25 -35.36 19.26
CA ALA A 544 6.60 -36.63 19.88
C ALA A 544 7.80 -37.30 19.21
N PHE A 545 7.86 -37.27 17.88
CA PHE A 545 8.99 -37.79 17.11
C PHE A 545 10.27 -37.04 17.43
N LEU A 546 10.25 -35.70 17.35
CA LEU A 546 11.42 -34.85 17.59
C LEU A 546 11.93 -34.99 19.03
N LEU A 547 11.05 -34.98 20.04
CA LEU A 547 11.43 -35.22 21.43
C LEU A 547 12.09 -36.59 21.60
N THR A 548 11.50 -37.65 21.02
CA THR A 548 12.10 -38.99 21.07
C THR A 548 13.48 -39.00 20.41
N ASP A 549 13.66 -38.29 19.30
CA ASP A 549 14.95 -38.25 18.62
C ASP A 549 16.03 -37.50 19.43
N VAL A 550 15.67 -36.38 20.08
CA VAL A 550 16.55 -35.68 21.04
C VAL A 550 16.95 -36.60 22.19
N LEU A 551 15.98 -37.25 22.82
CA LEU A 551 16.21 -38.08 24.01
C LEU A 551 17.06 -39.33 23.73
N PHE A 552 17.06 -39.80 22.48
CA PHE A 552 17.85 -40.94 22.02
C PHE A 552 19.03 -40.54 21.14
N SER A 553 19.36 -39.24 21.07
CA SER A 553 20.61 -38.80 20.45
C SER A 553 21.78 -39.45 21.16
N ASP A 554 22.82 -39.83 20.41
CA ASP A 554 24.03 -40.55 20.86
C ASP A 554 23.88 -42.04 21.19
N ILE A 555 22.66 -42.58 21.32
CA ILE A 555 22.45 -44.02 21.60
C ILE A 555 23.07 -44.91 20.52
N GLY A 556 22.97 -44.52 19.25
CA GLY A 556 23.60 -45.26 18.14
C GLY A 556 25.12 -45.37 18.32
N TYR A 557 25.78 -44.27 18.71
CA TYR A 557 27.21 -44.26 18.98
C TYR A 557 27.58 -45.11 20.21
N ILE A 558 26.77 -45.02 21.29
CA ILE A 558 26.96 -45.82 22.50
C ILE A 558 26.88 -47.32 22.20
N LEU A 559 25.95 -47.73 21.33
CA LEU A 559 25.76 -49.13 20.92
C LEU A 559 26.88 -49.62 19.98
N ASP A 560 27.26 -48.81 18.99
CA ASP A 560 28.33 -49.13 18.03
C ASP A 560 29.70 -49.33 18.70
N TYR A 561 29.97 -48.62 19.80
CA TYR A 561 31.21 -48.74 20.56
C TYR A 561 31.28 -49.97 21.48
N LYS A 562 30.13 -50.58 21.81
CA LYS A 562 30.03 -51.60 22.86
C LYS A 562 29.90 -53.04 22.33
N GLU A 563 29.16 -53.31 21.25
CA GLU A 563 29.11 -54.64 20.60
C GLU A 563 28.18 -54.65 19.37
N SER A 564 28.57 -55.32 18.26
CA SER A 564 27.76 -55.49 17.04
C SER A 564 26.63 -56.54 17.18
N ASN A 565 25.96 -56.61 18.33
CA ASN A 565 24.93 -57.62 18.57
C ASN A 565 23.57 -57.16 18.01
N SER A 566 23.22 -57.67 16.81
CA SER A 566 21.96 -57.36 16.12
C SER A 566 20.68 -57.55 16.94
N SER A 567 20.71 -58.39 17.99
CA SER A 567 19.56 -58.62 18.87
C SER A 567 19.28 -57.46 19.82
N ILE A 568 20.32 -56.87 20.42
CA ILE A 568 20.20 -55.74 21.35
C ILE A 568 19.78 -54.47 20.60
N ASN A 569 20.34 -54.22 19.41
CA ASN A 569 19.94 -53.08 18.59
C ASN A 569 18.45 -53.12 18.23
N ASN A 570 17.90 -54.31 17.93
CA ASN A 570 16.46 -54.47 17.68
C ASN A 570 15.62 -54.16 18.93
N VAL A 571 16.09 -54.55 20.12
CA VAL A 571 15.42 -54.21 21.38
C VAL A 571 15.42 -52.70 21.62
N VAL A 572 16.54 -52.02 21.40
CA VAL A 572 16.63 -50.56 21.56
C VAL A 572 15.71 -49.84 20.58
N GLU A 573 15.67 -50.25 19.31
CA GLU A 573 14.75 -49.68 18.32
C GLU A 573 13.27 -49.91 18.69
N GLN A 574 12.93 -51.10 19.21
CA GLN A 574 11.58 -51.38 19.71
C GLN A 574 11.22 -50.48 20.90
N TYR A 575 12.16 -50.26 21.82
CA TYR A 575 11.95 -49.36 22.94
C TYR A 575 11.85 -47.89 22.51
N LYS A 576 12.74 -47.38 21.65
CA LYS A 576 12.65 -46.02 21.08
C LYS A 576 11.26 -45.79 20.46
N LYS A 577 10.78 -46.76 19.68
CA LYS A 577 9.44 -46.75 19.08
C LYS A 577 8.34 -46.75 20.15
N ARG A 578 8.49 -47.49 21.24
CA ARG A 578 7.54 -47.53 22.36
C ARG A 578 7.46 -46.18 23.09
N VAL A 579 8.60 -45.58 23.42
CA VAL A 579 8.68 -44.25 24.04
C VAL A 579 7.99 -43.21 23.17
N PHE A 580 8.25 -43.21 21.86
CA PHE A 580 7.55 -42.35 20.91
C PHE A 580 6.02 -42.47 21.03
N TYR A 581 5.48 -43.69 21.00
CA TYR A 581 4.03 -43.90 21.14
C TYR A 581 3.50 -43.47 22.51
N ASN A 582 4.27 -43.67 23.58
CA ASN A 582 3.88 -43.24 24.92
C ASN A 582 3.80 -41.70 25.01
N ILE A 583 4.81 -41.00 24.47
CA ILE A 583 4.82 -39.53 24.39
C ILE A 583 3.63 -39.04 23.55
N LYS A 584 3.45 -39.57 22.33
CA LYS A 584 2.35 -39.22 21.42
C LYS A 584 0.99 -39.39 22.09
N ASN A 585 0.73 -40.56 22.68
CA ASN A 585 -0.54 -40.87 23.32
C ASN A 585 -0.81 -40.00 24.55
N ARG A 586 0.23 -39.67 25.32
CA ARG A 586 0.13 -38.75 26.45
C ARG A 586 -0.25 -37.35 25.99
N MET A 587 0.47 -36.79 25.02
CA MET A 587 0.18 -35.47 24.45
C MET A 587 -1.24 -35.41 23.90
N HIS A 588 -1.65 -36.42 23.12
CA HIS A 588 -3.01 -36.49 22.58
C HIS A 588 -4.07 -36.46 23.67
N ARG A 589 -3.98 -37.33 24.68
CA ARG A 589 -4.95 -37.39 25.78
C ARG A 589 -5.02 -36.08 26.55
N ASN A 590 -3.88 -35.46 26.84
CA ASN A 590 -3.84 -34.25 27.66
C ASN A 590 -4.39 -33.04 26.90
N ILE A 591 -4.06 -32.91 25.61
CA ILE A 591 -4.61 -31.85 24.75
C ILE A 591 -6.11 -32.06 24.55
N GLU A 592 -6.57 -33.28 24.28
CA GLU A 592 -8.00 -33.61 24.14
C GLU A 592 -8.77 -33.34 25.43
N THR A 593 -8.22 -33.72 26.59
CA THR A 593 -8.84 -33.49 27.90
C THR A 593 -8.94 -32.00 28.25
N ALA A 594 -7.91 -31.22 27.94
CA ALA A 594 -7.92 -29.77 28.12
C ALA A 594 -8.96 -29.07 27.22
N TYR A 595 -9.41 -29.76 26.17
CA TYR A 595 -10.20 -29.18 25.09
C TYR A 595 -11.69 -29.57 25.09
N ASN A 596 -12.13 -30.44 26.01
CA ASN A 596 -13.45 -31.08 26.02
C ASN A 596 -14.70 -30.16 26.18
N ASN A 597 -14.59 -28.84 25.97
CA ASN A 597 -15.71 -27.88 26.00
C ASN A 597 -15.77 -26.89 24.81
N SER A 598 -14.90 -27.01 23.79
CA SER A 598 -14.89 -26.10 22.64
C SER A 598 -14.83 -26.86 21.30
N THR A 599 -15.30 -26.25 20.22
CA THR A 599 -15.50 -26.93 18.93
C THR A 599 -14.30 -26.89 17.96
N GLN A 600 -13.32 -25.98 18.11
CA GLN A 600 -12.04 -25.92 17.35
C GLN A 600 -10.83 -25.29 18.12
N ILE A 601 -9.62 -25.87 18.05
CA ILE A 601 -8.40 -25.37 18.73
C ILE A 601 -7.70 -24.28 17.88
N TYR A 602 -7.49 -23.09 18.43
CA TYR A 602 -6.70 -22.03 17.77
C TYR A 602 -5.19 -22.30 17.88
N ALA A 603 -4.41 -21.73 16.95
CA ALA A 603 -2.98 -22.01 16.88
C ALA A 603 -2.20 -21.49 18.10
N SER A 604 -2.59 -20.35 18.67
CA SER A 604 -2.00 -19.80 19.91
C SER A 604 -2.24 -20.70 21.12
N ASP A 605 -3.46 -21.22 21.24
CA ASP A 605 -3.84 -22.13 22.32
C ASP A 605 -3.07 -23.45 22.19
N LEU A 606 -2.99 -23.97 20.96
CA LEU A 606 -2.24 -25.18 20.65
C LEU A 606 -0.74 -25.03 20.93
N GLU A 607 -0.16 -23.87 20.62
CA GLU A 607 1.25 -23.56 20.90
C GLU A 607 1.54 -23.68 22.40
N SER A 608 0.77 -22.99 23.23
CA SER A 608 0.91 -23.05 24.69
C SER A 608 0.70 -24.48 25.24
N MET A 609 -0.31 -25.20 24.74
CA MET A 609 -0.61 -26.56 25.18
C MET A 609 0.53 -27.54 24.83
N LEU A 610 1.03 -27.52 23.59
CA LEU A 610 2.11 -28.38 23.14
C LEU A 610 3.41 -28.09 23.89
N SER A 611 3.76 -26.81 24.03
CA SER A 611 4.90 -26.33 24.81
C SER A 611 4.88 -26.85 26.24
N ASN A 612 3.75 -26.67 26.94
CA ASN A 612 3.59 -27.12 28.31
C ASN A 612 3.70 -28.66 28.43
N GLU A 613 3.12 -29.41 27.50
CA GLU A 613 3.25 -30.87 27.52
C GLU A 613 4.67 -31.35 27.20
N ALA A 614 5.37 -30.69 26.26
CA ALA A 614 6.78 -30.97 25.98
C ALA A 614 7.64 -30.72 27.23
N TYR A 615 7.45 -29.58 27.90
CA TYR A 615 8.13 -29.24 29.15
C TYR A 615 7.87 -30.31 30.23
N LYS A 616 6.61 -30.70 30.45
CA LYS A 616 6.26 -31.74 31.44
C LYS A 616 6.93 -33.08 31.16
N ILE A 617 7.08 -33.47 29.90
CA ILE A 617 7.77 -34.72 29.52
C ILE A 617 9.27 -34.62 29.81
N LEU A 618 9.88 -33.49 29.47
CA LEU A 618 11.30 -33.24 29.71
C LEU A 618 11.64 -33.17 31.20
N CYS A 619 10.70 -32.74 32.05
CA CYS A 619 10.88 -32.72 33.50
C CYS A 619 10.64 -34.07 34.21
N LEU A 620 10.19 -35.12 33.52
CA LEU A 620 9.91 -36.42 34.17
C LEU A 620 11.19 -37.04 34.74
N GLN A 621 11.15 -37.37 36.03
CA GLN A 621 12.20 -38.06 36.77
C GLN A 621 11.73 -39.45 37.21
N GLU A 622 12.65 -40.38 37.48
CA GLU A 622 12.30 -41.78 37.78
C GLU A 622 11.33 -41.96 38.97
N PHE A 623 11.37 -41.06 39.96
CA PHE A 623 10.47 -41.08 41.11
C PHE A 623 9.05 -40.55 40.79
N ASP A 624 8.84 -39.94 39.62
CA ASP A 624 7.52 -39.47 39.20
C ASP A 624 6.62 -40.65 38.82
N ALA A 625 5.39 -40.66 39.34
CA ALA A 625 4.39 -41.68 39.04
C ALA A 625 4.10 -41.85 37.54
N ASN A 626 4.42 -40.83 36.73
CA ASN A 626 4.24 -40.82 35.29
C ASN A 626 5.47 -41.25 34.48
N TYR A 627 6.66 -41.32 35.09
CA TYR A 627 7.90 -41.69 34.40
C TYR A 627 7.81 -43.10 33.82
N GLY A 628 7.41 -44.06 34.66
CA GLY A 628 7.22 -45.45 34.27
C GLY A 628 6.12 -45.68 33.22
N ASN A 629 5.31 -44.66 32.90
CA ASN A 629 4.33 -44.72 31.80
C ASN A 629 4.92 -44.24 30.47
N VAL A 630 6.01 -43.46 30.50
CA VAL A 630 6.68 -42.93 29.30
C VAL A 630 7.95 -43.72 28.98
N PHE A 631 8.85 -43.84 29.96
CA PHE A 631 10.20 -44.43 29.82
C PHE A 631 10.34 -45.83 30.47
N TYR A 632 9.29 -46.33 31.10
CA TYR A 632 9.31 -47.60 31.85
C TYR A 632 10.26 -47.59 33.05
N SER A 633 10.01 -48.52 33.98
CA SER A 633 10.98 -48.89 35.01
C SER A 633 11.87 -50.01 34.50
N SER A 634 13.00 -50.24 35.17
CA SER A 634 13.89 -51.39 34.90
C SER A 634 13.13 -52.72 34.85
N ASP A 635 12.15 -52.90 35.75
CA ASP A 635 11.37 -54.13 35.85
C ASP A 635 10.46 -54.32 34.64
N LYS A 636 9.76 -53.27 34.21
CA LYS A 636 8.91 -53.29 33.01
C LYS A 636 9.73 -53.45 31.74
N TRP A 637 10.94 -52.89 31.69
CA TRP A 637 11.86 -53.09 30.59
C TRP A 637 12.23 -54.56 30.45
N LEU A 638 12.64 -55.18 31.55
CA LEU A 638 12.98 -56.60 31.58
C LEU A 638 11.78 -57.47 31.19
N GLU A 639 10.61 -57.24 31.77
CA GLU A 639 9.39 -58.00 31.42
C GLU A 639 9.05 -57.93 29.92
N GLU A 640 9.27 -56.78 29.29
CA GLU A 640 8.88 -56.57 27.90
C GLU A 640 9.89 -57.11 26.89
N PHE A 641 11.19 -57.00 27.21
CA PHE A 641 12.28 -57.29 26.26
C PHE A 641 13.10 -58.54 26.60
N ASP A 642 12.97 -59.08 27.81
CA ASP A 642 13.49 -60.40 28.18
C ASP A 642 12.45 -61.49 27.87
N LYS A 643 12.25 -61.78 26.58
CA LYS A 643 11.27 -62.77 26.10
C LYS A 643 11.94 -63.96 25.44
N LYS A 644 12.44 -64.93 26.24
CA LYS A 644 12.32 -66.38 26.00
C LYS A 644 13.13 -67.24 26.97
N ASP A 645 12.54 -68.39 27.30
CA ASP A 645 13.15 -69.53 27.98
C ASP A 645 14.48 -69.94 27.31
N GLY A 646 15.60 -69.80 28.03
CA GLY A 646 16.88 -70.45 27.70
C GLY A 646 18.08 -69.57 27.35
N HIS A 647 18.14 -68.30 27.76
CA HIS A 647 19.35 -67.47 27.62
C HIS A 647 20.21 -67.36 28.90
N ASP A 648 21.51 -67.22 28.67
CA ASP A 648 22.62 -67.12 29.65
C ASP A 648 22.52 -65.83 30.49
N THR A 649 22.83 -65.89 31.79
CA THR A 649 22.86 -64.75 32.73
C THR A 649 23.59 -63.53 32.15
N THR A 650 24.59 -63.77 31.28
CA THR A 650 25.32 -62.75 30.53
C THR A 650 24.42 -61.86 29.66
N TYR A 651 23.41 -62.42 28.98
CA TYR A 651 22.50 -61.66 28.11
C TYR A 651 21.63 -60.69 28.91
N THR A 652 21.03 -61.16 30.01
CA THR A 652 20.22 -60.31 30.91
C THR A 652 21.06 -59.20 31.54
N ILE A 653 22.31 -59.49 31.93
CA ILE A 653 23.24 -58.46 32.45
C ILE A 653 23.54 -57.40 31.39
N ASN A 654 23.80 -57.81 30.14
CA ASN A 654 24.06 -56.87 29.05
C ASN A 654 22.83 -56.03 28.72
N LEU A 655 21.63 -56.63 28.71
CA LEU A 655 20.37 -55.92 28.50
C LEU A 655 20.13 -54.84 29.58
N LEU A 656 20.40 -55.15 30.85
CA LEU A 656 20.31 -54.19 31.96
C LEU A 656 21.32 -53.05 31.85
N ARG A 657 22.57 -53.36 31.45
CA ARG A 657 23.59 -52.33 31.22
C ARG A 657 23.18 -51.38 30.10
N THR A 658 22.67 -51.91 28.99
CA THR A 658 22.14 -51.11 27.89
C THR A 658 20.97 -50.24 28.33
N TYR A 659 20.05 -50.76 29.17
CA TYR A 659 18.98 -49.94 29.74
C TYR A 659 19.53 -48.78 30.57
N CYS A 660 20.51 -49.03 31.46
CA CYS A 660 21.15 -47.97 32.25
C CYS A 660 21.79 -46.90 31.35
N ASP A 661 22.53 -47.32 30.32
CA ASP A 661 23.15 -46.40 29.36
C ASP A 661 22.10 -45.54 28.64
N ILE A 662 20.98 -46.13 28.23
CA ILE A 662 19.87 -45.41 27.59
C ILE A 662 19.23 -44.43 28.57
N LYS A 663 19.00 -44.85 29.81
CA LYS A 663 18.42 -44.01 30.85
C LYS A 663 19.30 -42.80 31.15
N ASP A 664 20.60 -43.02 31.39
CA ASP A 664 21.55 -41.96 31.70
C ASP A 664 21.62 -40.95 30.54
N ASN A 665 21.60 -41.43 29.29
CA ASN A 665 21.51 -40.58 28.12
C ASN A 665 20.20 -39.78 28.07
N ILE A 666 19.05 -40.42 28.32
CA ILE A 666 17.75 -39.72 28.36
C ILE A 666 17.78 -38.59 29.39
N GLU A 667 18.30 -38.83 30.60
CA GLU A 667 18.39 -37.82 31.67
C GLU A 667 19.33 -36.66 31.30
N GLU A 668 20.47 -36.95 30.66
CA GLU A 668 21.38 -35.94 30.13
C GLU A 668 20.70 -35.08 29.05
N LYS A 669 20.03 -35.72 28.09
CA LYS A 669 19.34 -35.04 26.99
C LYS A 669 18.10 -34.28 27.43
N GLN A 670 17.38 -34.75 28.45
CA GLN A 670 16.31 -33.99 29.11
C GLN A 670 16.87 -32.69 29.70
N THR A 671 17.98 -32.78 30.42
CA THR A 671 18.64 -31.62 31.02
C THR A 671 19.07 -30.62 29.96
N TYR A 672 19.74 -31.09 28.90
CA TYR A 672 20.14 -30.25 27.77
C TYR A 672 18.94 -29.56 27.10
N ALA A 673 17.87 -30.31 26.82
CA ALA A 673 16.68 -29.79 26.15
C ALA A 673 15.92 -28.74 26.99
N LEU A 674 15.92 -28.89 28.31
CA LEU A 674 15.36 -27.90 29.25
C LEU A 674 16.21 -26.63 29.31
N PHE A 675 17.55 -26.75 29.30
CA PHE A 675 18.42 -25.57 29.34
C PHE A 675 18.37 -24.71 28.08
N ASP A 676 18.15 -25.31 26.90
CA ASP A 676 18.05 -24.60 25.63
C ASP A 676 16.60 -24.33 25.16
N ASP A 677 15.60 -24.56 26.03
CA ASP A 677 14.17 -24.38 25.72
C ASP A 677 13.75 -25.04 24.39
N LEU A 678 14.29 -26.24 24.11
CA LEU A 678 14.15 -26.88 22.79
C LEU A 678 12.68 -27.18 22.46
N GLY A 679 11.90 -27.63 23.45
CA GLY A 679 10.48 -27.93 23.29
C GLY A 679 9.70 -26.74 22.74
N ASP A 680 9.86 -25.57 23.35
CA ASP A 680 9.17 -24.35 22.95
C ASP A 680 9.63 -23.84 21.58
N LYS A 681 10.95 -23.85 21.32
CA LYS A 681 11.51 -23.45 20.03
C LYS A 681 10.99 -24.33 18.88
N MET A 682 10.96 -25.66 19.09
CA MET A 682 10.43 -26.60 18.10
C MET A 682 8.93 -26.38 17.83
N VAL A 683 8.12 -26.24 18.89
CA VAL A 683 6.67 -26.03 18.77
C VAL A 683 6.35 -24.72 18.05
N SER A 684 6.98 -23.62 18.47
CA SER A 684 6.72 -22.30 17.90
C SER A 684 7.08 -22.24 16.41
N GLN A 685 8.26 -22.75 16.04
CA GLN A 685 8.71 -22.75 14.65
C GLN A 685 7.89 -23.71 13.76
N LEU A 686 7.49 -24.89 14.28
CA LEU A 686 6.62 -25.81 13.55
C LEU A 686 5.24 -25.18 13.27
N LEU A 687 4.60 -24.61 14.29
CA LEU A 687 3.28 -23.97 14.14
C LEU A 687 3.34 -22.74 13.23
N SER A 688 4.42 -21.98 13.28
CA SER A 688 4.69 -20.90 12.33
C SER A 688 4.68 -21.43 10.89
N VAL A 689 5.41 -22.52 10.60
CA VAL A 689 5.42 -23.13 9.26
C VAL A 689 4.03 -23.59 8.80
N TYR A 690 3.22 -24.20 9.68
CA TYR A 690 1.84 -24.57 9.33
C TYR A 690 0.96 -23.36 8.98
N LYS A 691 1.13 -22.22 9.69
CA LYS A 691 0.41 -20.97 9.38
C LYS A 691 0.83 -20.43 8.01
N GLU A 692 2.13 -20.37 7.76
CA GLU A 692 2.69 -19.88 6.49
C GLU A 692 2.29 -20.74 5.29
N ILE A 693 2.34 -22.08 5.41
CA ILE A 693 1.93 -23.01 4.34
C ILE A 693 0.47 -22.77 3.96
N PHE A 694 -0.43 -22.60 4.94
CA PHE A 694 -1.84 -22.33 4.64
C PHE A 694 -2.01 -21.02 3.85
N SER A 695 -1.33 -19.96 4.26
CA SER A 695 -1.39 -18.66 3.58
C SER A 695 -0.82 -18.73 2.15
N ASP A 696 0.31 -19.41 1.95
CA ASP A 696 0.92 -19.63 0.64
C ASP A 696 0.01 -20.44 -0.30
N VAL A 697 -0.58 -21.53 0.22
CA VAL A 697 -1.52 -22.37 -0.53
C VAL A 697 -2.79 -21.62 -0.87
N SER A 698 -3.30 -20.78 0.04
CA SER A 698 -4.48 -19.94 -0.19
C SER A 698 -4.24 -18.92 -1.30
N ALA A 699 -3.10 -18.23 -1.25
CA ALA A 699 -2.67 -17.32 -2.31
C ALA A 699 -2.59 -18.03 -3.67
N TYR A 700 -1.96 -19.22 -3.72
CA TYR A 700 -1.86 -20.01 -4.94
C TYR A 700 -3.23 -20.49 -5.44
N ALA A 701 -4.10 -20.98 -4.57
CA ALA A 701 -5.43 -21.46 -4.95
C ALA A 701 -6.28 -20.35 -5.58
N ILE A 702 -6.21 -19.12 -5.03
CA ILE A 702 -6.93 -17.94 -5.52
C ILE A 702 -6.31 -17.42 -6.81
N LEU A 703 -5.00 -17.15 -6.84
CA LEU A 703 -4.34 -16.42 -7.94
C LEU A 703 -3.82 -17.34 -9.06
N GLY A 704 -3.36 -18.55 -8.73
CA GLY A 704 -2.81 -19.49 -9.72
C GLY A 704 -1.48 -19.06 -10.35
N PHE A 705 -0.59 -18.44 -9.57
CA PHE A 705 0.76 -18.06 -10.00
C PHE A 705 1.71 -19.27 -10.13
N ASN A 706 2.83 -19.09 -10.82
CA ASN A 706 3.88 -20.11 -10.94
C ASN A 706 4.96 -19.98 -9.83
N PHE A 707 5.86 -20.96 -9.75
CA PHE A 707 6.89 -20.99 -8.71
C PHE A 707 7.88 -19.82 -8.77
N GLU A 708 8.22 -19.32 -9.96
CA GLU A 708 9.09 -18.13 -10.11
C GLU A 708 8.43 -16.87 -9.54
N GLN A 709 7.11 -16.70 -9.76
CA GLN A 709 6.33 -15.60 -9.20
C GLN A 709 6.21 -15.71 -7.68
N TYR A 710 6.09 -16.93 -7.13
CA TYR A 710 6.13 -17.17 -5.69
C TYR A 710 7.45 -16.70 -5.07
N HIS A 711 8.58 -17.14 -5.63
CA HIS A 711 9.91 -16.77 -5.14
C HIS A 711 10.17 -15.26 -5.28
N LYS A 712 9.72 -14.63 -6.38
CA LYS A 712 9.76 -13.17 -6.53
C LYS A 712 8.94 -12.46 -5.46
N ALA A 713 7.75 -12.95 -5.13
CA ALA A 713 6.91 -12.35 -4.09
C ALA A 713 7.57 -12.40 -2.71
N PHE A 714 8.22 -13.51 -2.38
CA PHE A 714 9.02 -13.63 -1.16
C PHE A 714 10.17 -12.62 -1.10
N ASN A 715 10.91 -12.44 -2.22
CA ASN A 715 11.99 -11.45 -2.29
C ASN A 715 11.48 -10.02 -2.12
N VAL A 716 10.28 -9.73 -2.65
CA VAL A 716 9.63 -8.43 -2.47
C VAL A 716 9.19 -8.21 -1.02
N SER A 717 8.66 -9.22 -0.34
CA SER A 717 8.20 -9.10 1.06
C SER A 717 9.37 -8.90 2.04
N GLU A 718 10.48 -9.62 1.86
CA GLU A 718 11.66 -9.52 2.74
C GLU A 718 12.56 -8.30 2.44
N ASP A 719 12.30 -7.59 1.35
CA ASP A 719 13.14 -6.51 0.83
C ASP A 719 14.62 -6.90 0.65
N LYS A 720 14.83 -8.16 0.26
CA LYS A 720 16.14 -8.73 -0.03
C LYS A 720 16.22 -8.99 -1.53
N ASN A 721 17.19 -8.37 -2.20
CA ASN A 721 17.73 -9.02 -3.40
C ASN A 721 18.53 -10.20 -2.86
N LEU A 722 17.94 -11.40 -2.91
CA LEU A 722 18.68 -12.62 -2.61
C LEU A 722 19.75 -12.80 -3.70
N ASP A 723 20.88 -12.12 -3.57
CA ASP A 723 22.11 -12.63 -4.18
C ASP A 723 22.39 -13.95 -3.48
N MET A 724 22.18 -15.04 -4.23
CA MET A 724 22.31 -16.44 -3.79
C MET A 724 23.69 -16.78 -3.19
N GLU A 725 24.65 -15.86 -3.24
CA GLU A 725 26.05 -16.10 -2.87
C GLU A 725 26.41 -15.69 -1.42
N GLN A 726 25.56 -15.00 -0.65
CA GLN A 726 26.00 -14.42 0.65
C GLN A 726 25.12 -14.66 1.89
N TYR A 727 23.96 -15.33 1.82
CA TYR A 727 23.12 -15.60 3.00
C TYR A 727 22.79 -17.09 3.15
N ARG A 728 23.00 -17.64 4.37
CA ARG A 728 22.43 -18.94 4.76
C ARG A 728 20.90 -18.85 4.61
N ILE A 729 20.34 -19.64 3.72
CA ILE A 729 18.90 -19.70 3.47
C ILE A 729 18.20 -20.27 4.71
N SER A 730 17.07 -19.70 5.09
CA SER A 730 16.31 -20.15 6.27
C SER A 730 15.69 -21.54 6.02
N PRO A 731 15.79 -22.49 6.96
CA PRO A 731 15.08 -23.77 6.87
C PRO A 731 13.56 -23.59 6.76
N VAL A 732 13.00 -22.58 7.41
CA VAL A 732 11.57 -22.22 7.35
C VAL A 732 11.15 -21.79 5.95
N GLN A 733 11.98 -21.00 5.27
CA GLN A 733 11.72 -20.60 3.88
C GLN A 733 11.81 -21.83 2.97
N THR A 734 12.86 -22.62 3.14
CA THR A 734 13.15 -23.77 2.28
C THR A 734 12.06 -24.84 2.36
N ILE A 735 11.53 -25.12 3.55
CA ILE A 735 10.43 -26.09 3.70
C ILE A 735 9.12 -25.60 3.06
N ARG A 736 8.85 -24.28 3.10
CA ARG A 736 7.70 -23.68 2.40
C ARG A 736 7.87 -23.79 0.89
N GLU A 737 9.07 -23.47 0.38
CA GLU A 737 9.43 -23.62 -1.03
C GLU A 737 9.27 -25.08 -1.49
N TYR A 738 9.73 -26.06 -0.70
CA TYR A 738 9.51 -27.49 -0.97
C TYR A 738 8.02 -27.84 -1.08
N VAL A 739 7.20 -27.45 -0.09
CA VAL A 739 5.76 -27.76 -0.09
C VAL A 739 5.06 -27.12 -1.29
N MET A 740 5.36 -25.86 -1.59
CA MET A 740 4.78 -25.15 -2.73
C MET A 740 5.26 -25.71 -4.07
N HIS A 741 6.53 -26.09 -4.19
CA HIS A 741 7.10 -26.74 -5.37
C HIS A 741 6.33 -28.02 -5.72
N GLU A 742 6.08 -28.86 -4.71
CA GLU A 742 5.34 -30.11 -4.86
C GLU A 742 3.85 -29.92 -5.17
N ILE A 743 3.19 -28.96 -4.51
CA ILE A 743 1.77 -28.65 -4.77
C ILE A 743 1.57 -28.07 -6.18
N MET A 744 2.50 -27.22 -6.62
CA MET A 744 2.47 -26.63 -7.96
C MET A 744 2.94 -27.57 -9.07
N GLN A 745 3.56 -28.71 -8.71
CA GLN A 745 4.24 -29.61 -9.64
C GLN A 745 5.26 -28.86 -10.51
N SER A 746 6.03 -27.97 -9.87
CA SER A 746 7.03 -27.14 -10.54
C SER A 746 8.17 -27.99 -11.11
N LYS A 747 8.79 -27.50 -12.19
CA LYS A 747 10.03 -28.06 -12.75
C LYS A 747 11.26 -27.20 -12.44
N VAL A 748 11.05 -26.06 -11.80
CA VAL A 748 12.09 -25.08 -11.45
C VAL A 748 12.78 -25.57 -10.19
N GLN A 749 14.10 -25.74 -10.22
CA GLN A 749 14.87 -26.09 -9.03
C GLN A 749 14.78 -24.97 -7.99
N PHE A 750 14.62 -25.35 -6.72
CA PHE A 750 14.75 -24.47 -5.57
C PHE A 750 15.98 -24.91 -4.75
N ASN A 751 16.52 -24.02 -3.91
CA ASN A 751 17.65 -24.38 -3.06
C ASN A 751 17.12 -25.18 -1.86
N ASP A 752 17.53 -26.45 -1.75
CA ASP A 752 17.13 -27.37 -0.69
C ASP A 752 18.22 -27.57 0.39
N GLU A 753 19.35 -26.87 0.32
CA GLU A 753 20.52 -27.06 1.19
C GLU A 753 20.14 -26.96 2.68
N ALA A 754 19.24 -26.04 3.04
CA ALA A 754 18.83 -25.80 4.43
C ALA A 754 17.85 -26.86 4.99
N ILE A 755 17.39 -27.80 4.16
CA ILE A 755 16.58 -28.96 4.57
C ILE A 755 17.26 -30.30 4.19
N GLN A 756 18.54 -30.26 3.83
CA GLN A 756 19.35 -31.46 3.76
C GLN A 756 19.77 -31.90 5.18
N PRO A 757 20.09 -33.19 5.39
CA PRO A 757 20.56 -33.67 6.68
C PRO A 757 21.82 -32.90 7.14
N ASP A 758 21.74 -32.27 8.32
CA ASP A 758 22.86 -31.57 8.97
C ASP A 758 22.78 -31.76 10.49
N ASP A 759 23.91 -32.11 11.12
CA ASP A 759 23.99 -32.64 12.49
C ASP A 759 24.12 -31.54 13.57
N VAL A 760 23.94 -30.27 13.22
CA VAL A 760 24.41 -29.15 14.07
C VAL A 760 23.35 -28.63 15.06
N ASN A 761 22.04 -28.68 14.74
CA ASN A 761 20.96 -28.21 15.63
C ASN A 761 19.57 -28.73 15.21
N ILE A 762 18.84 -29.43 16.10
CA ILE A 762 17.52 -30.01 15.77
C ILE A 762 16.43 -28.97 15.45
N VAL A 763 16.47 -27.77 16.02
CA VAL A 763 15.48 -26.71 15.74
C VAL A 763 15.60 -26.22 14.29
N TYR A 764 16.82 -26.15 13.76
CA TYR A 764 17.06 -25.83 12.35
C TYR A 764 17.00 -27.07 11.44
N GLY A 765 17.40 -28.23 11.96
CA GLY A 765 17.45 -29.51 11.26
C GLY A 765 16.14 -30.28 11.20
N MET A 766 15.09 -29.90 11.95
CA MET A 766 13.82 -30.66 11.99
C MET A 766 13.14 -30.81 10.63
N PHE A 767 13.41 -29.90 9.69
CA PHE A 767 12.85 -29.97 8.34
C PHE A 767 13.65 -30.88 7.41
N SER A 768 14.79 -31.42 7.85
CA SER A 768 15.55 -32.42 7.10
C SER A 768 14.90 -33.81 7.15
N TYR A 769 14.18 -34.13 8.23
CA TYR A 769 13.51 -35.42 8.38
C TYR A 769 12.39 -35.60 7.34
N ASP A 770 12.45 -36.70 6.58
CA ASP A 770 11.41 -37.08 5.60
C ASP A 770 10.02 -37.20 6.23
N PHE A 771 9.96 -37.66 7.47
CA PHE A 771 8.72 -37.72 8.24
C PHE A 771 8.05 -36.34 8.36
N VAL A 772 8.80 -35.32 8.78
CA VAL A 772 8.30 -33.95 8.94
C VAL A 772 7.90 -33.35 7.60
N LYS A 773 8.77 -33.49 6.58
CA LYS A 773 8.48 -33.04 5.19
C LYS A 773 7.18 -33.64 4.66
N SER A 774 6.97 -34.93 4.88
CA SER A 774 5.78 -35.65 4.37
C SER A 774 4.48 -35.13 4.99
N LYS A 775 4.47 -34.87 6.31
CA LYS A 775 3.31 -34.36 7.04
C LYS A 775 2.94 -32.93 6.63
N LEU A 776 3.95 -32.06 6.51
CA LEU A 776 3.74 -30.69 6.05
C LEU A 776 3.20 -30.64 4.61
N LEU A 777 3.72 -31.50 3.73
CA LEU A 777 3.24 -31.63 2.36
C LEU A 777 1.80 -32.17 2.30
N GLU A 778 1.47 -33.19 3.10
CA GLU A 778 0.12 -33.74 3.18
C GLU A 778 -0.88 -32.68 3.67
N TYR A 779 -0.53 -31.92 4.70
CA TYR A 779 -1.32 -30.78 5.18
C TYR A 779 -1.55 -29.74 4.08
N GLY A 780 -0.48 -29.32 3.39
CA GLY A 780 -0.60 -28.36 2.29
C GLY A 780 -1.50 -28.84 1.14
N ARG A 781 -1.39 -30.13 0.75
CA ARG A 781 -2.25 -30.75 -0.27
C ARG A 781 -3.71 -30.79 0.16
N GLU A 782 -3.98 -31.09 1.42
CA GLU A 782 -5.34 -31.16 1.94
C GLU A 782 -5.98 -29.77 2.05
N CYS A 783 -5.25 -28.77 2.56
CA CYS A 783 -5.67 -27.37 2.52
C CYS A 783 -6.00 -26.92 1.08
N TYR A 784 -5.11 -27.21 0.12
CA TYR A 784 -5.34 -26.87 -1.29
C TYR A 784 -6.62 -27.51 -1.83
N ARG A 785 -6.84 -28.79 -1.53
CA ARG A 785 -8.03 -29.55 -1.94
C ARG A 785 -9.31 -28.90 -1.39
N GLN A 786 -9.33 -28.54 -0.11
CA GLN A 786 -10.50 -27.93 0.52
C GLN A 786 -10.81 -26.55 -0.01
N ILE A 787 -9.79 -25.68 -0.11
CA ILE A 787 -9.95 -24.34 -0.68
C ILE A 787 -10.47 -24.45 -2.12
N MET A 788 -9.90 -25.34 -2.93
CA MET A 788 -10.35 -25.54 -4.30
C MET A 788 -11.76 -26.14 -4.43
N ALA A 789 -12.22 -26.94 -3.46
CA ALA A 789 -13.59 -27.42 -3.43
C ALA A 789 -14.58 -26.26 -3.22
N VAL A 790 -14.35 -25.42 -2.20
CA VAL A 790 -15.18 -24.24 -1.91
C VAL A 790 -15.20 -23.26 -3.07
N LEU A 791 -14.04 -23.02 -3.70
CA LEU A 791 -13.95 -22.13 -4.87
C LEU A 791 -14.60 -22.69 -6.13
N LYS A 792 -14.89 -24.01 -6.17
CA LYS A 792 -15.56 -24.67 -7.30
C LYS A 792 -17.04 -24.86 -7.08
N GLU A 793 -17.58 -24.91 -5.86
CA GLU A 793 -18.99 -25.23 -5.65
C GLU A 793 -19.93 -24.05 -5.92
N ASP A 794 -19.46 -22.82 -5.71
CA ASP A 794 -20.26 -21.60 -5.78
C ASP A 794 -19.95 -20.79 -7.06
N ASP A 795 -20.97 -20.58 -7.92
CA ASP A 795 -20.84 -19.83 -9.17
C ASP A 795 -20.45 -18.36 -8.97
N ASN A 796 -20.88 -17.73 -7.87
CA ASN A 796 -20.46 -16.38 -7.51
C ASN A 796 -18.98 -16.36 -7.11
N LYS A 797 -18.53 -17.30 -6.28
CA LYS A 797 -17.11 -17.45 -5.93
C LYS A 797 -16.24 -17.72 -7.16
N ARG A 798 -16.71 -18.54 -8.11
CA ARG A 798 -16.02 -18.76 -9.40
C ARG A 798 -15.87 -17.46 -10.19
N LYS A 799 -16.90 -16.61 -10.24
CA LYS A 799 -16.87 -15.32 -10.91
C LYS A 799 -15.87 -14.37 -10.26
N ILE A 800 -15.92 -14.21 -8.93
CA ILE A 800 -14.99 -13.36 -8.17
C ILE A 800 -13.55 -13.83 -8.38
N LYS A 801 -13.29 -15.14 -8.26
CA LYS A 801 -11.97 -15.73 -8.51
C LYS A 801 -11.45 -15.43 -9.91
N ARG A 802 -12.29 -15.54 -10.93
CA ARG A 802 -11.91 -15.20 -12.32
C ARG A 802 -11.53 -13.72 -12.42
N GLU A 803 -12.31 -12.83 -11.84
CA GLU A 803 -12.04 -11.39 -11.86
C GLU A 803 -10.72 -11.02 -11.17
N ILE A 804 -10.42 -11.66 -10.02
CA ILE A 804 -9.15 -11.53 -9.30
C ILE A 804 -7.98 -12.00 -10.19
N ARG A 805 -8.11 -13.17 -10.84
CA ARG A 805 -7.05 -13.71 -11.72
C ARG A 805 -6.81 -12.86 -12.96
N GLU A 806 -7.86 -12.31 -13.55
CA GLU A 806 -7.75 -11.34 -14.66
C GLU A 806 -6.96 -10.10 -14.23
N SER A 807 -7.28 -9.54 -13.06
CA SER A 807 -6.54 -8.40 -12.48
C SER A 807 -5.06 -8.73 -12.26
N TYR A 808 -4.76 -9.90 -11.69
CA TYR A 808 -3.38 -10.36 -11.48
C TYR A 808 -2.61 -10.51 -12.80
N ALA A 809 -3.22 -11.14 -13.81
CA ALA A 809 -2.60 -11.30 -15.13
C ALA A 809 -2.31 -9.94 -15.81
N LEU A 810 -3.20 -8.96 -15.63
CA LEU A 810 -3.00 -7.60 -16.14
C LEU A 810 -1.83 -6.89 -15.44
N LEU A 811 -1.65 -7.08 -14.14
CA LEU A 811 -0.51 -6.54 -13.39
C LEU A 811 0.81 -7.19 -13.81
N SER A 812 0.85 -8.52 -13.99
CA SER A 812 2.09 -9.24 -14.29
C SER A 812 2.60 -9.08 -15.72
N GLY A 813 1.75 -8.71 -16.68
CA GLY A 813 2.19 -8.57 -18.09
C GLY A 813 1.16 -8.01 -19.07
N GLY A 814 0.06 -7.45 -18.58
CA GLY A 814 -1.01 -6.91 -19.42
C GLY A 814 -0.69 -5.55 -20.04
N SER A 815 -1.62 -5.06 -20.86
CA SER A 815 -1.57 -3.67 -21.33
C SER A 815 -1.93 -2.73 -20.17
N ILE A 816 -1.17 -1.65 -20.00
CA ILE A 816 -1.47 -0.61 -19.01
C ILE A 816 -2.87 -0.01 -19.17
N ILE A 817 -3.41 0.04 -20.40
CA ILE A 817 -4.77 0.55 -20.66
C ILE A 817 -5.82 -0.43 -20.11
N ASP A 818 -5.64 -1.72 -20.38
CA ASP A 818 -6.57 -2.75 -19.93
C ASP A 818 -6.53 -2.85 -18.39
N LEU A 819 -5.33 -2.78 -17.80
CA LEU A 819 -5.13 -2.67 -16.36
C LEU A 819 -5.83 -1.44 -15.79
N TYR A 820 -5.66 -0.28 -16.41
CA TYR A 820 -6.26 0.96 -15.97
C TYR A 820 -7.79 0.92 -15.96
N CYS A 821 -8.40 0.38 -17.02
CA CYS A 821 -9.85 0.17 -17.08
C CYS A 821 -10.33 -0.81 -16.00
N LYS A 822 -9.56 -1.88 -15.74
CA LYS A 822 -9.87 -2.87 -14.69
C LYS A 822 -9.80 -2.24 -13.29
N VAL A 823 -8.76 -1.45 -13.01
CA VAL A 823 -8.58 -0.72 -11.75
C VAL A 823 -9.78 0.18 -11.46
N LEU A 824 -10.16 1.04 -12.41
CA LEU A 824 -11.27 1.97 -12.23
C LEU A 824 -12.61 1.26 -12.08
N GLY A 825 -12.86 0.21 -12.87
CA GLY A 825 -14.10 -0.58 -12.76
C GLY A 825 -14.24 -1.26 -11.40
N ASN A 826 -13.16 -1.80 -10.85
CA ASN A 826 -13.16 -2.44 -9.54
C ASN A 826 -13.38 -1.42 -8.40
N ILE A 827 -12.81 -0.22 -8.52
CA ILE A 827 -13.04 0.88 -7.58
C ILE A 827 -14.53 1.29 -7.56
N GLU A 828 -15.14 1.46 -8.74
CA GLU A 828 -16.55 1.86 -8.82
C GLU A 828 -17.49 0.79 -8.22
N CYS A 829 -17.24 -0.48 -8.53
CA CYS A 829 -17.98 -1.59 -7.92
C CYS A 829 -17.84 -1.60 -6.39
N TYR A 830 -16.63 -1.35 -5.89
CA TYR A 830 -16.36 -1.27 -4.45
C TYR A 830 -17.11 -0.13 -3.78
N LYS A 831 -17.04 1.09 -4.34
CA LYS A 831 -17.77 2.26 -3.80
C LYS A 831 -19.27 1.99 -3.67
N LYS A 832 -19.89 1.49 -4.74
CA LYS A 832 -21.33 1.15 -4.76
C LYS A 832 -21.70 0.09 -3.72
N GLU A 833 -20.82 -0.87 -3.48
CA GLU A 833 -21.05 -1.89 -2.48
C GLU A 833 -20.96 -1.33 -1.06
N ILE A 834 -19.97 -0.49 -0.79
CA ILE A 834 -19.84 0.22 0.49
C ILE A 834 -21.10 1.06 0.72
N ASP A 835 -21.53 1.84 -0.26
CA ASP A 835 -22.74 2.67 -0.15
C ASP A 835 -23.98 1.85 0.18
N LYS A 836 -24.15 0.69 -0.48
CA LYS A 836 -25.28 -0.23 -0.25
C LYS A 836 -25.26 -0.84 1.15
N ASN A 837 -24.08 -1.10 1.72
CA ASN A 837 -23.95 -1.67 3.06
C ASN A 837 -24.25 -0.64 4.17
N LEU A 838 -24.42 0.64 3.82
CA LEU A 838 -24.57 1.77 4.75
C LEU A 838 -25.86 2.56 4.56
N SER A 839 -26.53 2.37 3.42
CA SER A 839 -27.91 2.77 3.17
C SER A 839 -28.87 1.87 3.93
#